data_AF-A0A3N7H4X6-F1
#
_entry.id   AF-A0A3N7H4X6-F1
#
_cell.length_a   1.000
_cell.length_b   1.000
_cell.length_c   1.000
_cell.angle_alpha   90.00
_cell.angle_beta   90.00
_cell.angle_gamma   90.00
#
_symmetry.space_group_name_H-M   'P 1'
#
loop_
_entity.id
_entity.type
_entity.pdbx_description
1 polymer ?
#
loop_
_entity_poly.entity_id
_entity_poly.type
_entity_poly.pdbx_seq_one_letter_code
_entity_poly.pdbx_strand_id
1 'polypeptide(L)'
;MTSTWPNRLFFWTGTVREAPTHTSKVWIRNDLPLGEGRWKTFPERLEEAGISWKVYQNDVTCGGGFVGEERSWLANFGCNPLELFERYHVRFTARYVPALQRQLQELPGEINALRDEMSKLERGSASYTKAKKALEKKEEVLATAQQEVKRWATENFDKLDDTEKSLFRRAFSTNRADPDFHHLAILKYTDEAGHPQELTVPKGDILHAFRNDVEAGTLPTVSWMVPAEKYSDHPSAPWYGSWYISEIMDILTQNPDVWRKTIFIMTYDENDGYFDHIPPFVPPDPDKRNSGKCSAGIDPRIEYTSLEQELAEGKSKKDARGAAIGLGYRVPLIIASPWTTGGNVCSQVFDHTSTLQFLETFVNQKFKTAIREDNISAWRRAICGDLTAAFLPADKLNRHANLPFIQRDPYLEAIHQAQFRDTPNGFRNLGPDDRAKASTHPWNLPEMPRQEPGIKTASPLPYELYADLISGEDGLTLKLTAGDTFFGKKSAGAPFTVYERSHIRSYALIAGDQLSDDFEIGSDGYDIRVNGPNGFYRRFKGRFAPDLSVQLRYETDRGQPTGNLSLTLKNNGSDPLTIHIKDNAYGRPTYTQKLRAGDAETIVQRLANSHSWYDLTVSVDNKPDVLWGYAGKVECGKIGFTDPQMGNLP
;
A
#
# COMPACT_ATOMS: atom_id res chain seq x y z
N MET A 1 17.71 -3.01 -1.66
CA MET A 1 16.46 -2.36 -2.08
C MET A 1 15.50 -3.40 -2.61
N THR A 2 14.25 -3.28 -2.24
CA THR A 2 13.11 -4.05 -2.74
C THR A 2 12.87 -3.70 -4.22
N SER A 3 12.13 -4.56 -4.94
CA SER A 3 11.77 -4.26 -6.33
C SER A 3 10.55 -3.35 -6.35
N THR A 4 10.61 -2.27 -7.12
CA THR A 4 9.56 -1.22 -7.16
C THR A 4 8.49 -1.47 -8.23
N TRP A 5 8.84 -2.11 -9.35
CA TRP A 5 7.91 -2.37 -10.45
C TRP A 5 6.69 -3.21 -10.05
N PRO A 6 6.79 -4.26 -9.20
CA PRO A 6 5.62 -5.03 -8.78
C PRO A 6 4.50 -4.16 -8.20
N ASN A 7 4.86 -3.18 -7.36
CA ASN A 7 3.90 -2.27 -6.73
C ASN A 7 3.24 -1.33 -7.76
N ARG A 8 4.02 -0.80 -8.70
CA ARG A 8 3.53 0.02 -9.83
C ARG A 8 2.63 -0.82 -10.75
N LEU A 9 2.96 -2.07 -11.00
CA LEU A 9 2.13 -2.99 -11.80
C LEU A 9 0.79 -3.26 -11.12
N PHE A 10 0.73 -3.44 -9.80
CA PHE A 10 -0.53 -3.51 -9.06
C PHE A 10 -1.36 -2.23 -9.22
N PHE A 11 -0.73 -1.05 -9.13
CA PHE A 11 -1.42 0.24 -9.25
C PHE A 11 -2.00 0.49 -10.64
N TRP A 12 -1.34 0.06 -11.72
CA TRP A 12 -1.82 0.29 -13.11
C TRP A 12 -2.61 -0.88 -13.70
N THR A 13 -2.46 -2.10 -13.17
CA THR A 13 -2.96 -3.32 -13.82
C THR A 13 -3.63 -4.30 -12.87
N GLY A 14 -3.57 -4.09 -11.55
CA GLY A 14 -4.19 -4.98 -10.57
C GLY A 14 -3.45 -6.30 -10.30
N THR A 15 -2.36 -6.58 -11.02
CA THR A 15 -1.61 -7.84 -10.90
C THR A 15 -0.13 -7.69 -11.28
N VAL A 16 0.65 -8.71 -10.96
CA VAL A 16 2.03 -8.93 -11.42
C VAL A 16 2.16 -10.21 -12.27
N ARG A 17 1.03 -10.79 -12.68
CA ARG A 17 0.97 -12.01 -13.50
C ARG A 17 0.28 -11.71 -14.83
N GLU A 18 0.72 -12.38 -15.89
CA GLU A 18 0.10 -12.21 -17.20
C GLU A 18 -1.29 -12.83 -17.28
N ALA A 19 -1.50 -13.93 -16.56
CA ALA A 19 -2.81 -14.57 -16.43
C ALA A 19 -3.18 -14.68 -14.94
N PRO A 20 -4.49 -14.62 -14.60
CA PRO A 20 -4.99 -14.72 -13.22
C PRO A 20 -4.95 -16.17 -12.70
N THR A 21 -3.79 -16.81 -12.81
CA THR A 21 -3.55 -18.21 -12.40
C THR A 21 -2.22 -18.28 -11.67
N HIS A 22 -2.12 -19.14 -10.66
CA HIS A 22 -0.89 -19.32 -9.87
C HIS A 22 0.25 -19.95 -10.68
N THR A 23 -0.03 -20.57 -11.82
CA THR A 23 0.95 -21.16 -12.75
C THR A 23 1.52 -20.14 -13.74
N SER A 24 0.90 -18.96 -13.89
CA SER A 24 1.44 -17.89 -14.72
C SER A 24 2.70 -17.30 -14.09
N LYS A 25 3.67 -16.92 -14.92
CA LYS A 25 4.87 -16.20 -14.48
C LYS A 25 4.50 -15.01 -13.61
N VAL A 26 5.23 -14.85 -12.51
CA VAL A 26 5.05 -13.76 -11.55
C VAL A 26 6.20 -12.78 -11.65
N TRP A 27 5.90 -11.54 -12.01
CA TRP A 27 6.89 -10.46 -12.15
C TRP A 27 7.10 -9.75 -10.81
N ILE A 28 7.81 -10.40 -9.88
CA ILE A 28 8.15 -9.85 -8.54
C ILE A 28 9.44 -9.02 -8.53
N ARG A 29 10.02 -8.75 -9.70
CA ARG A 29 11.31 -8.06 -9.89
C ARG A 29 11.21 -6.97 -10.95
N ASN A 30 12.18 -6.07 -10.95
CA ASN A 30 12.31 -5.03 -11.98
C ASN A 30 12.95 -5.60 -13.26
N ASP A 31 12.38 -6.67 -13.81
CA ASP A 31 12.94 -7.42 -14.95
C ASP A 31 11.95 -7.73 -16.09
N LEU A 32 10.73 -7.19 -16.05
CA LEU A 32 9.83 -7.19 -17.21
C LEU A 32 10.41 -6.31 -18.34
N PRO A 33 10.72 -6.84 -19.53
CA PRO A 33 11.32 -6.02 -20.57
C PRO A 33 10.35 -4.98 -21.15
N LEU A 34 10.91 -3.90 -21.71
CA LEU A 34 10.15 -2.84 -22.36
C LEU A 34 9.26 -3.40 -23.49
N GLY A 35 7.98 -3.04 -23.49
CA GLY A 35 7.00 -3.44 -24.49
C GLY A 35 6.75 -4.95 -24.61
N GLU A 36 6.95 -5.73 -23.54
CA GLU A 36 6.72 -7.18 -23.54
C GLU A 36 5.55 -7.65 -22.66
N GLY A 37 5.04 -6.80 -21.76
CA GLY A 37 3.82 -7.07 -21.00
C GLY A 37 2.59 -7.15 -21.90
N ARG A 38 1.77 -8.20 -21.72
CA ARG A 38 0.63 -8.53 -22.60
C ARG A 38 -0.74 -8.58 -21.91
N TRP A 39 -0.79 -8.46 -20.59
CA TRP A 39 -2.06 -8.44 -19.88
C TRP A 39 -2.67 -7.04 -19.91
N LYS A 40 -4.00 -7.00 -19.84
CA LYS A 40 -4.76 -5.77 -19.99
C LYS A 40 -4.55 -4.85 -18.80
N THR A 41 -4.21 -3.60 -19.06
CA THR A 41 -4.04 -2.55 -18.05
C THR A 41 -5.35 -1.80 -17.79
N PHE A 42 -5.42 -1.05 -16.68
CA PHE A 42 -6.61 -0.24 -16.39
C PHE A 42 -6.83 0.92 -17.39
N PRO A 43 -5.80 1.65 -17.87
CA PRO A 43 -6.01 2.68 -18.89
C PRO A 43 -6.58 2.14 -20.21
N GLU A 44 -6.26 0.91 -20.62
CA GLU A 44 -6.93 0.26 -21.76
C GLU A 44 -8.43 0.09 -21.53
N ARG A 45 -8.85 -0.25 -20.30
CA ARG A 45 -10.27 -0.35 -19.94
C ARG A 45 -10.96 1.01 -19.99
N LEU A 46 -10.27 2.08 -19.62
CA LEU A 46 -10.79 3.45 -19.76
C LEU A 46 -10.93 3.86 -21.23
N GLU A 47 -9.94 3.54 -22.06
CA GLU A 47 -9.94 3.83 -23.50
C GLU A 47 -11.14 3.14 -24.19
N GLU A 48 -11.34 1.85 -23.93
CA GLU A 48 -12.46 1.08 -24.48
C GLU A 48 -13.84 1.59 -24.03
N ALA A 49 -13.92 2.14 -22.81
CA ALA A 49 -15.14 2.74 -22.28
C ALA A 49 -15.36 4.21 -22.73
N GLY A 50 -14.46 4.75 -23.56
CA GLY A 50 -14.54 6.14 -24.02
C GLY A 50 -14.29 7.18 -22.92
N ILE A 51 -13.62 6.80 -21.84
CA ILE A 51 -13.32 7.68 -20.70
C ILE A 51 -11.99 8.39 -20.95
N SER A 52 -11.98 9.71 -20.82
CA SER A 52 -10.76 10.50 -21.04
C SER A 52 -9.73 10.23 -19.94
N TRP A 53 -8.50 9.93 -20.35
CA TRP A 53 -7.38 9.67 -19.46
C TRP A 53 -6.05 10.09 -20.09
N LYS A 54 -5.05 10.41 -19.26
CA LYS A 54 -3.70 10.81 -19.70
C LYS A 54 -2.67 10.61 -18.59
N VAL A 55 -1.42 10.36 -18.97
CA VAL A 55 -0.25 10.39 -18.08
C VAL A 55 0.50 11.71 -18.30
N TYR A 56 0.89 12.37 -17.22
CA TYR A 56 1.72 13.56 -17.21
C TYR A 56 3.08 13.23 -16.61
N GLN A 57 4.14 13.52 -17.36
CA GLN A 57 5.53 13.30 -16.98
C GLN A 57 6.42 14.24 -17.79
N ASN A 58 7.65 14.49 -17.35
CA ASN A 58 8.56 15.32 -18.13
C ASN A 58 9.04 14.61 -19.40
N ASP A 59 9.52 13.37 -19.27
CA ASP A 59 9.91 12.50 -20.38
C ASP A 59 9.85 11.01 -19.97
N VAL A 60 10.01 10.09 -20.92
CA VAL A 60 9.98 8.64 -20.73
C VAL A 60 11.36 8.06 -20.39
N THR A 61 11.43 6.79 -19.97
CA THR A 61 12.69 6.06 -19.82
C THR A 61 13.20 5.51 -21.16
N CYS A 62 12.29 5.10 -22.05
CA CYS A 62 12.61 4.54 -23.35
C CYS A 62 13.43 5.50 -24.24
N GLY A 63 14.38 4.93 -24.99
CA GLY A 63 15.28 5.67 -25.87
C GLY A 63 16.58 6.16 -25.21
N GLY A 64 16.63 6.20 -23.88
CA GLY A 64 17.83 6.58 -23.13
C GLY A 64 18.34 7.99 -23.46
N GLY A 65 19.66 8.21 -23.29
CA GLY A 65 20.33 9.46 -23.63
C GLY A 65 20.54 10.42 -22.45
N PHE A 66 19.71 10.36 -21.42
CA PHE A 66 19.98 11.07 -20.18
C PHE A 66 20.98 10.30 -19.31
N VAL A 67 21.99 11.01 -18.82
CA VAL A 67 23.05 10.46 -17.95
C VAL A 67 23.22 11.33 -16.70
N GLY A 68 23.62 10.71 -15.59
CA GLY A 68 23.83 11.43 -14.33
C GLY A 68 22.60 12.25 -13.91
N GLU A 69 22.83 13.53 -13.58
CA GLU A 69 21.80 14.46 -13.11
C GLU A 69 20.65 14.66 -14.12
N GLU A 70 20.89 14.61 -15.43
CA GLU A 70 19.81 14.73 -16.43
C GLU A 70 18.76 13.64 -16.25
N ARG A 71 19.19 12.41 -15.95
CA ARG A 71 18.27 11.29 -15.75
C ARG A 71 17.41 11.52 -14.51
N SER A 72 18.01 12.03 -13.44
CA SER A 72 17.34 12.25 -12.16
C SER A 72 16.37 13.43 -12.17
N TRP A 73 16.63 14.45 -13.00
CA TRP A 73 15.81 15.64 -13.13
C TRP A 73 14.75 15.57 -14.22
N LEU A 74 15.03 14.91 -15.35
CA LEU A 74 14.23 15.05 -16.57
C LEU A 74 13.51 13.77 -17.02
N ALA A 75 13.99 12.58 -16.65
CA ALA A 75 13.33 11.32 -17.02
C ALA A 75 12.30 10.90 -15.96
N ASN A 76 11.29 10.11 -16.34
CA ASN A 76 10.33 9.54 -15.39
C ASN A 76 10.88 8.41 -14.49
N PHE A 77 12.17 8.12 -14.54
CA PHE A 77 12.84 7.13 -13.67
C PHE A 77 12.20 5.72 -13.64
N GLY A 78 11.55 5.32 -14.73
CA GLY A 78 10.82 4.04 -14.84
C GLY A 78 9.55 3.98 -13.97
N CYS A 79 9.05 5.13 -13.51
CA CYS A 79 7.83 5.26 -12.70
C CYS A 79 6.55 5.10 -13.51
N ASN A 80 6.63 5.13 -14.84
CA ASN A 80 5.52 4.81 -15.74
C ASN A 80 5.63 3.36 -16.24
N PRO A 81 4.97 2.38 -15.61
CA PRO A 81 5.06 0.98 -16.03
C PRO A 81 4.40 0.70 -17.39
N LEU A 82 3.65 1.64 -17.97
CA LEU A 82 3.04 1.45 -19.30
C LEU A 82 4.10 1.31 -20.40
N GLU A 83 5.34 1.76 -20.17
CA GLU A 83 6.49 1.49 -21.04
C GLU A 83 6.80 0.00 -21.19
N LEU A 84 6.38 -0.81 -20.23
CA LEU A 84 6.61 -2.25 -20.22
C LEU A 84 5.61 -3.02 -21.08
N PHE A 85 4.51 -2.40 -21.53
CA PHE A 85 3.40 -3.10 -22.19
C PHE A 85 3.42 -2.93 -23.71
N GLU A 86 3.25 -4.04 -24.43
CA GLU A 86 3.34 -4.11 -25.89
C GLU A 86 2.35 -3.17 -26.58
N ARG A 87 1.10 -3.11 -26.07
CA ARG A 87 -0.03 -2.35 -26.65
C ARG A 87 0.24 -0.84 -26.76
N TYR A 88 1.18 -0.33 -25.96
CA TYR A 88 1.49 1.09 -25.92
C TYR A 88 2.57 1.49 -26.91
N HIS A 89 3.33 0.54 -27.47
CA HIS A 89 4.34 0.81 -28.49
C HIS A 89 5.37 1.89 -28.10
N VAL A 90 5.87 1.87 -26.86
CA VAL A 90 6.79 2.89 -26.30
C VAL A 90 8.00 3.20 -27.18
N ARG A 91 8.44 2.24 -27.99
CA ARG A 91 9.58 2.39 -28.90
C ARG A 91 9.33 3.35 -30.09
N PHE A 92 8.10 3.84 -30.28
CA PHE A 92 7.82 4.99 -31.17
C PHE A 92 8.06 6.36 -30.51
N THR A 93 8.50 6.40 -29.25
CA THR A 93 8.93 7.66 -28.62
C THR A 93 10.10 8.28 -29.38
N ALA A 94 10.12 9.60 -29.46
CA ALA A 94 10.97 10.36 -30.40
C ALA A 94 12.47 10.10 -30.25
N ARG A 95 12.94 9.59 -29.09
CA ARG A 95 14.35 9.33 -28.82
C ARG A 95 14.82 7.93 -29.21
N TYR A 96 13.91 6.96 -29.35
CA TYR A 96 14.30 5.55 -29.54
C TYR A 96 15.04 5.31 -30.86
N VAL A 97 14.42 5.66 -31.98
CA VAL A 97 15.03 5.47 -33.32
C VAL A 97 16.33 6.28 -33.47
N PRO A 98 16.41 7.57 -33.08
CA PRO A 98 17.68 8.29 -33.09
C PRO A 98 18.77 7.64 -32.24
N ALA A 99 18.43 7.05 -31.09
CA ALA A 99 19.40 6.31 -30.27
C ALA A 99 19.93 5.07 -31.00
N LEU A 100 19.06 4.31 -31.68
CA LEU A 100 19.47 3.18 -32.51
C LEU A 100 20.36 3.63 -33.67
N GLN A 101 20.06 4.76 -34.31
CA GLN A 101 20.87 5.31 -35.41
C GLN A 101 22.29 5.67 -34.95
N ARG A 102 22.45 6.25 -33.76
CA ARG A 102 23.79 6.48 -33.16
C ARG A 102 24.54 5.16 -32.92
N GLN A 103 23.87 4.16 -32.36
CA GLN A 103 24.47 2.83 -32.17
C GLN A 103 24.91 2.21 -33.51
N LEU A 104 24.12 2.35 -34.58
CA LEU A 104 24.48 1.87 -35.92
C LEU A 104 25.71 2.58 -36.50
N GLN A 105 26.00 3.81 -36.09
CA GLN A 105 27.20 4.55 -36.48
C GLN A 105 28.43 4.16 -35.65
N GLU A 106 28.26 3.95 -34.35
CA GLU A 106 29.37 3.74 -33.39
C GLU A 106 29.83 2.28 -33.31
N LEU A 107 28.89 1.32 -33.23
CA LEU A 107 29.18 -0.09 -32.98
C LEU A 107 30.15 -0.73 -33.98
N PRO A 108 30.10 -0.45 -35.31
CA PRO A 108 31.06 -1.01 -36.25
C PRO A 108 32.52 -0.67 -35.89
N GLY A 109 32.77 0.56 -35.42
CA GLY A 109 34.10 0.99 -34.99
C GLY A 109 34.56 0.26 -33.73
N GLU A 110 33.67 0.12 -32.74
CA GLU A 110 33.96 -0.59 -31.49
C GLU A 110 34.20 -2.09 -31.69
N ILE A 111 33.42 -2.72 -32.58
CA ILE A 111 33.58 -4.13 -32.97
C ILE A 111 34.94 -4.35 -33.62
N ASN A 112 35.35 -3.46 -34.53
CA ASN A 112 36.66 -3.55 -35.17
C ASN A 112 37.80 -3.35 -34.15
N ALA A 113 37.67 -2.39 -33.23
CA ALA A 113 38.65 -2.18 -32.16
C ALA A 113 38.79 -3.41 -31.25
N LEU A 114 37.68 -4.06 -30.88
CA LEU A 114 37.70 -5.31 -30.10
C LEU A 114 38.34 -6.46 -30.87
N ARG A 115 38.07 -6.60 -32.17
CA ARG A 115 38.72 -7.61 -33.02
C ARG A 115 40.23 -7.40 -33.08
N ASP A 116 40.68 -6.15 -33.21
CA ASP A 116 42.10 -5.80 -33.20
C ASP A 116 42.75 -6.05 -31.84
N GLU A 117 42.08 -5.70 -30.74
CA GLU A 117 42.54 -6.02 -29.38
C GLU A 117 42.67 -7.54 -29.19
N MET A 118 41.64 -8.30 -29.57
CA MET A 118 41.65 -9.76 -29.49
C MET A 118 42.77 -10.40 -30.30
N SER A 119 43.18 -9.81 -31.42
CA SER A 119 44.30 -10.30 -32.23
C SER A 119 45.65 -10.24 -31.50
N LYS A 120 45.77 -9.37 -30.48
CA LYS A 120 46.97 -9.17 -29.65
C LYS A 120 46.96 -10.00 -28.37
N LEU A 121 45.84 -10.66 -28.06
CA LEU A 121 45.67 -11.46 -26.85
C LEU A 121 45.93 -12.95 -27.13
N GLU A 122 46.50 -13.65 -26.15
CA GLU A 122 46.66 -15.10 -26.21
C GLU A 122 45.29 -15.79 -26.19
N ARG A 123 45.06 -16.69 -27.17
CA ARG A 123 43.81 -17.45 -27.27
C ARG A 123 43.62 -18.31 -26.01
N GLY A 124 42.41 -18.24 -25.44
CA GLY A 124 42.07 -18.98 -24.21
C GLY A 124 42.43 -18.26 -22.91
N SER A 125 43.14 -17.12 -22.97
CA SER A 125 43.34 -16.28 -21.79
C SER A 125 42.01 -15.70 -21.26
N ALA A 126 41.99 -15.32 -19.98
CA ALA A 126 40.83 -14.68 -19.36
C ALA A 126 40.45 -13.38 -20.08
N SER A 127 41.44 -12.57 -20.48
CA SER A 127 41.25 -11.34 -21.25
C SER A 127 40.67 -11.62 -22.63
N TYR A 128 41.16 -12.63 -23.35
CA TYR A 128 40.60 -13.03 -24.65
C TYR A 128 39.14 -13.47 -24.51
N THR A 129 38.82 -14.27 -23.48
CA THR A 129 37.46 -14.74 -23.23
C THR A 129 36.51 -13.58 -22.89
N LYS A 130 36.97 -12.60 -22.10
CA LYS A 130 36.21 -11.37 -21.80
C LYS A 130 35.96 -10.54 -23.06
N ALA A 131 37.00 -10.31 -23.86
CA ALA A 131 36.89 -9.56 -25.12
C ALA A 131 35.98 -10.28 -26.14
N LYS A 132 36.07 -11.62 -26.24
CA LYS A 132 35.19 -12.42 -27.11
C LYS A 132 33.72 -12.25 -26.73
N LYS A 133 33.39 -12.35 -25.43
CA LYS A 133 32.01 -12.13 -24.95
C LYS A 133 31.52 -10.71 -25.25
N ALA A 134 32.38 -9.70 -25.09
CA ALA A 134 32.05 -8.32 -25.41
C ALA A 134 31.81 -8.13 -26.93
N LEU A 135 32.64 -8.76 -27.77
CA LEU A 135 32.49 -8.74 -29.22
C LEU A 135 31.16 -9.39 -29.64
N GLU A 136 30.88 -10.61 -29.17
CA GLU A 136 29.63 -11.32 -29.44
C GLU A 136 28.41 -10.49 -29.02
N LYS A 137 28.47 -9.84 -27.85
CA LYS A 137 27.39 -8.97 -27.39
C LYS A 137 27.21 -7.74 -28.28
N LYS A 138 28.29 -7.08 -28.71
CA LYS A 138 28.18 -5.90 -29.59
C LYS A 138 27.68 -6.28 -30.98
N GLU A 139 28.08 -7.42 -31.51
CA GLU A 139 27.56 -7.96 -32.78
C GLU A 139 26.06 -8.26 -32.69
N GLU A 140 25.59 -8.86 -31.58
CA GLU A 140 24.17 -9.08 -31.29
C GLU A 140 23.40 -7.75 -31.21
N VAL A 141 23.94 -6.74 -30.51
CA VAL A 141 23.32 -5.41 -30.41
C VAL A 141 23.26 -4.73 -31.77
N LEU A 142 24.33 -4.81 -32.58
CA LEU A 142 24.33 -4.23 -33.93
C LEU A 142 23.26 -4.87 -34.81
N ALA A 143 23.17 -6.21 -34.81
CA ALA A 143 22.15 -6.93 -35.56
C ALA A 143 20.72 -6.56 -35.11
N THR A 144 20.53 -6.43 -33.79
CA THR A 144 19.24 -6.01 -33.20
C THR A 144 18.89 -4.58 -33.63
N ALA A 145 19.82 -3.64 -33.51
CA ALA A 145 19.60 -2.24 -33.90
C ALA A 145 19.24 -2.10 -35.39
N GLN A 146 19.85 -2.90 -36.27
CA GLN A 146 19.53 -2.91 -37.71
C GLN A 146 18.10 -3.39 -38.00
N GLN A 147 17.56 -4.31 -37.20
CA GLN A 147 16.19 -4.78 -37.32
C GLN A 147 15.21 -3.78 -36.69
N GLU A 148 15.54 -3.28 -35.50
CA GLU A 148 14.67 -2.39 -34.75
C GLU A 148 14.50 -1.02 -35.39
N VAL A 149 15.55 -0.44 -35.99
CA VAL A 149 15.44 0.85 -36.68
C VAL A 149 14.41 0.81 -37.81
N LYS A 150 14.26 -0.36 -38.47
CA LYS A 150 13.26 -0.58 -39.51
C LYS A 150 11.88 -0.85 -38.91
N ARG A 151 11.81 -1.61 -37.81
CA ARG A 151 10.56 -1.95 -37.14
C ARG A 151 9.86 -0.71 -36.57
N TRP A 152 10.61 0.19 -35.97
CA TRP A 152 10.08 1.37 -35.26
C TRP A 152 10.15 2.66 -36.08
N ALA A 153 10.36 2.55 -37.40
CA ALA A 153 10.34 3.68 -38.31
C ALA A 153 8.97 4.38 -38.29
N THR A 154 8.96 5.70 -38.51
CA THR A 154 7.75 6.55 -38.44
C THR A 154 6.64 6.03 -39.35
N GLU A 155 6.97 5.48 -40.53
CA GLU A 155 5.95 4.96 -41.46
C GLU A 155 5.21 3.73 -40.90
N ASN A 156 5.78 3.03 -39.91
CA ASN A 156 5.10 1.94 -39.22
C ASN A 156 4.20 2.44 -38.08
N PHE A 157 4.51 3.60 -37.50
CA PHE A 157 3.58 4.25 -36.56
C PHE A 157 2.28 4.65 -37.28
N ASP A 158 2.39 5.14 -38.52
CA ASP A 158 1.23 5.54 -39.32
C ASP A 158 0.30 4.36 -39.65
N LYS A 159 0.81 3.13 -39.62
CA LYS A 159 0.03 1.90 -39.84
C LYS A 159 -0.73 1.41 -38.61
N LEU A 160 -0.40 1.91 -37.42
CA LEU A 160 -1.16 1.58 -36.20
C LEU A 160 -2.61 2.07 -36.33
N ASP A 161 -3.53 1.36 -35.68
CA ASP A 161 -4.91 1.81 -35.62
C ASP A 161 -5.07 3.05 -34.70
N ASP A 162 -6.24 3.68 -34.75
CA ASP A 162 -6.50 4.90 -33.98
C ASP A 162 -6.48 4.67 -32.47
N THR A 163 -6.87 3.47 -32.01
CA THR A 163 -6.83 3.09 -30.60
C THR A 163 -5.39 2.94 -30.12
N GLU A 164 -4.54 2.23 -30.85
CA GLU A 164 -3.11 2.08 -30.56
C GLU A 164 -2.40 3.43 -30.53
N LYS A 165 -2.69 4.30 -31.51
CA LYS A 165 -2.17 5.67 -31.54
C LYS A 165 -2.66 6.49 -30.34
N SER A 166 -3.91 6.33 -29.93
CA SER A 166 -4.47 7.01 -28.75
C SER A 166 -3.80 6.55 -27.46
N LEU A 167 -3.67 5.24 -27.25
CA LEU A 167 -2.96 4.64 -26.11
C LEU A 167 -1.53 5.18 -26.00
N PHE A 168 -0.77 5.14 -27.09
CA PHE A 168 0.60 5.67 -27.15
C PHE A 168 0.64 7.16 -26.76
N ARG A 169 -0.19 8.00 -27.39
CA ARG A 169 -0.19 9.45 -27.17
C ARG A 169 -0.56 9.83 -25.74
N ARG A 170 -1.47 9.08 -25.11
CA ARG A 170 -1.96 9.34 -23.74
C ARG A 170 -1.00 8.82 -22.68
N ALA A 171 -0.39 7.65 -22.89
CA ALA A 171 0.59 7.08 -21.98
C ALA A 171 1.94 7.81 -22.00
N PHE A 172 2.31 8.36 -23.17
CA PHE A 172 3.60 9.03 -23.39
C PHE A 172 3.43 10.49 -23.79
N SER A 173 2.47 11.17 -23.15
CA SER A 173 2.45 12.63 -23.16
C SER A 173 3.61 13.15 -22.32
N THR A 174 4.31 14.15 -22.84
CA THR A 174 5.50 14.77 -22.23
C THR A 174 5.39 16.29 -22.29
N ASN A 175 6.33 16.99 -21.67
CA ASN A 175 6.40 18.45 -21.71
C ASN A 175 7.00 19.01 -23.01
N ARG A 176 7.00 18.25 -24.10
CA ARG A 176 7.62 18.63 -25.40
C ARG A 176 7.16 19.95 -26.02
N ALA A 177 6.06 20.55 -25.55
CA ALA A 177 5.62 21.87 -25.98
C ALA A 177 6.42 23.01 -25.31
N ASP A 178 7.07 22.72 -24.18
CA ASP A 178 8.08 23.58 -23.59
C ASP A 178 9.41 23.39 -24.36
N PRO A 179 10.01 24.45 -24.92
CA PRO A 179 11.23 24.36 -25.72
C PRO A 179 12.47 23.91 -24.91
N ASP A 180 12.42 24.00 -23.58
CA ASP A 180 13.51 23.72 -22.65
C ASP A 180 13.30 22.43 -21.83
N PHE A 181 12.28 21.61 -22.13
CA PHE A 181 11.92 20.42 -21.33
C PHE A 181 12.99 19.31 -21.22
N HIS A 182 13.99 19.33 -22.12
CA HIS A 182 15.14 18.41 -22.11
C HIS A 182 16.44 19.06 -21.62
N HIS A 183 16.37 20.31 -21.15
CA HIS A 183 17.56 21.07 -20.82
C HIS A 183 17.63 21.35 -19.32
N LEU A 184 18.85 21.28 -18.78
CA LEU A 184 19.16 21.74 -17.44
C LEU A 184 19.71 23.16 -17.49
N ALA A 185 19.56 23.87 -16.40
CA ALA A 185 20.19 25.16 -16.13
C ALA A 185 20.95 25.08 -14.80
N ILE A 186 21.94 25.98 -14.64
CA ILE A 186 22.63 26.17 -13.38
C ILE A 186 21.98 27.34 -12.65
N LEU A 187 21.30 27.04 -11.55
CA LEU A 187 20.84 28.03 -10.58
C LEU A 187 22.01 28.42 -9.69
N LYS A 188 22.38 29.71 -9.71
CA LYS A 188 23.39 30.26 -8.80
C LYS A 188 22.70 30.96 -7.64
N TYR A 189 23.10 30.67 -6.42
CA TYR A 189 22.60 31.33 -5.21
C TYR A 189 23.72 31.54 -4.20
N THR A 190 23.45 32.31 -3.14
CA THR A 190 24.38 32.49 -2.03
C THR A 190 23.81 31.78 -0.81
N ASP A 191 24.60 30.94 -0.15
CA ASP A 191 24.17 30.27 1.10
C ASP A 191 24.12 31.25 2.28
N GLU A 192 23.61 30.77 3.42
CA GLU A 192 23.47 31.58 4.64
C GLU A 192 24.81 32.10 5.18
N ALA A 193 25.93 31.45 4.85
CA ALA A 193 27.27 31.86 5.23
C ALA A 193 27.91 32.84 4.23
N GLY A 194 27.19 33.22 3.16
CA GLY A 194 27.66 34.17 2.16
C GLY A 194 28.47 33.54 1.03
N HIS A 195 28.54 32.21 0.94
CA HIS A 195 29.30 31.55 -0.12
C HIS A 195 28.45 31.33 -1.39
N PRO A 196 29.03 31.49 -2.59
CA PRO A 196 28.35 31.17 -3.83
C PRO A 196 28.15 29.65 -3.97
N GLN A 197 26.96 29.26 -4.38
CA GLN A 197 26.54 27.88 -4.64
C GLN A 197 25.97 27.76 -6.05
N GLU A 198 26.08 26.56 -6.62
CA GLU A 198 25.50 26.20 -7.91
C GLU A 198 24.65 24.95 -7.75
N LEU A 199 23.43 24.98 -8.30
CA LEU A 199 22.50 23.86 -8.31
C LEU A 199 22.01 23.62 -9.74
N THR A 200 22.16 22.40 -10.22
CA THR A 200 21.56 21.99 -11.48
C THR A 200 20.06 21.78 -11.30
N VAL A 201 19.26 22.40 -12.16
CA VAL A 201 17.79 22.32 -12.15
C VAL A 201 17.25 22.17 -13.58
N PRO A 202 16.02 21.65 -13.77
CA PRO A 202 15.34 21.76 -15.06
C PRO A 202 15.23 23.21 -15.50
N LYS A 203 15.49 23.46 -16.79
CA LYS A 203 15.34 24.78 -17.40
C LYS A 203 13.88 25.06 -17.79
N GLY A 204 13.17 24.05 -18.30
CA GLY A 204 11.75 24.13 -18.66
C GLY A 204 10.81 23.80 -17.50
N ASP A 205 9.52 24.03 -17.71
CA ASP A 205 8.46 23.68 -16.76
C ASP A 205 8.18 22.16 -16.78
N ILE A 206 8.57 21.48 -15.70
CA ILE A 206 8.39 20.04 -15.51
C ILE A 206 6.91 19.63 -15.34
N LEU A 207 5.98 20.57 -15.23
CA LEU A 207 4.53 20.36 -15.21
C LEU A 207 3.81 21.04 -16.39
N HIS A 208 4.54 21.50 -17.42
CA HIS A 208 4.00 22.31 -18.52
C HIS A 208 2.71 21.75 -19.14
N ALA A 209 2.71 20.47 -19.54
CA ALA A 209 1.54 19.86 -20.17
C ALA A 209 0.34 19.75 -19.22
N PHE A 210 0.58 19.53 -17.92
CA PHE A 210 -0.46 19.45 -16.90
C PHE A 210 -1.04 20.83 -16.62
N ARG A 211 -0.18 21.84 -16.45
CA ARG A 211 -0.58 23.24 -16.25
C ARG A 211 -1.48 23.73 -17.36
N ASN A 212 -1.08 23.53 -18.62
CA ASN A 212 -1.87 23.93 -19.78
C ASN A 212 -3.27 23.28 -19.80
N ASP A 213 -3.38 21.99 -19.50
CA ASP A 213 -4.67 21.29 -19.48
C ASP A 213 -5.57 21.77 -18.33
N VAL A 214 -5.01 22.17 -17.19
CA VAL A 214 -5.76 22.73 -16.07
C VAL A 214 -6.22 24.17 -16.38
N GLU A 215 -5.33 25.01 -16.90
CA GLU A 215 -5.65 26.39 -17.28
C GLU A 215 -6.72 26.44 -18.38
N ALA A 216 -6.63 25.54 -19.37
CA ALA A 216 -7.61 25.43 -20.45
C ALA A 216 -8.93 24.75 -20.03
N GLY A 217 -9.00 24.16 -18.82
CA GLY A 217 -10.16 23.40 -18.36
C GLY A 217 -10.39 22.10 -19.12
N THR A 218 -9.34 21.53 -19.73
CA THR A 218 -9.35 20.31 -20.54
C THR A 218 -8.75 19.10 -19.83
N LEU A 219 -8.52 19.19 -18.52
CA LEU A 219 -8.01 18.08 -17.71
C LEU A 219 -8.87 16.80 -17.92
N PRO A 220 -8.26 15.65 -18.24
CA PRO A 220 -8.97 14.39 -18.42
C PRO A 220 -9.72 13.93 -17.16
N THR A 221 -10.62 12.97 -17.34
CA THR A 221 -11.36 12.35 -16.22
C THR A 221 -10.41 11.62 -15.27
N VAL A 222 -9.38 10.96 -15.80
CA VAL A 222 -8.34 10.28 -15.03
C VAL A 222 -6.95 10.76 -15.47
N SER A 223 -6.24 11.40 -14.55
CA SER A 223 -4.91 11.96 -14.80
C SER A 223 -3.89 11.30 -13.88
N TRP A 224 -2.87 10.67 -14.46
CA TRP A 224 -1.76 10.08 -13.71
C TRP A 224 -0.55 11.00 -13.74
N MET A 225 -0.02 11.34 -12.57
CA MET A 225 1.21 12.13 -12.44
C MET A 225 2.38 11.20 -12.20
N VAL A 226 3.44 11.32 -13.01
CA VAL A 226 4.65 10.51 -12.88
C VAL A 226 5.87 11.44 -12.74
N PRO A 227 6.46 11.53 -11.54
CA PRO A 227 7.60 12.41 -11.28
C PRO A 227 8.92 11.83 -11.81
N ALA A 228 9.92 12.70 -11.98
CA ALA A 228 11.33 12.30 -12.08
C ALA A 228 11.90 11.93 -10.69
N GLU A 229 13.06 11.28 -10.63
CA GLU A 229 13.68 10.80 -9.38
C GLU A 229 13.78 11.89 -8.30
N LYS A 230 14.25 13.09 -8.67
CA LYS A 230 14.45 14.20 -7.72
C LYS A 230 13.12 14.72 -7.14
N TYR A 231 12.00 14.44 -7.81
CA TYR A 231 10.65 14.83 -7.42
C TYR A 231 9.81 13.68 -6.87
N SER A 232 10.36 12.46 -6.77
CA SER A 232 9.60 11.26 -6.39
C SER A 232 9.79 10.85 -4.93
N ASP A 233 10.46 11.69 -4.12
CA ASP A 233 10.88 11.38 -2.75
C ASP A 233 11.73 10.09 -2.64
N HIS A 234 12.40 9.69 -3.71
CA HIS A 234 13.25 8.50 -3.71
C HIS A 234 14.36 8.66 -2.64
N PRO A 235 14.82 7.60 -1.96
CA PRO A 235 15.80 7.71 -0.86
C PRO A 235 17.13 8.38 -1.22
N SER A 236 17.56 8.28 -2.48
CA SER A 236 18.75 8.98 -2.99
C SER A 236 18.50 10.47 -3.28
N ALA A 237 17.23 10.90 -3.30
CA ALA A 237 16.79 12.25 -3.66
C ALA A 237 15.49 12.71 -2.95
N PRO A 238 15.38 12.64 -1.61
CA PRO A 238 14.12 12.89 -0.88
C PRO A 238 13.79 14.38 -0.68
N TRP A 239 14.28 15.26 -1.55
CA TRP A 239 14.37 16.69 -1.27
C TRP A 239 13.25 17.51 -1.91
N TYR A 240 12.76 17.12 -3.09
CA TYR A 240 11.88 17.98 -3.91
C TYR A 240 10.49 17.40 -4.20
N GLY A 241 10.11 16.24 -3.65
CA GLY A 241 8.76 15.69 -3.85
C GLY A 241 7.68 16.53 -3.18
N SER A 242 7.95 17.08 -1.99
CA SER A 242 7.05 18.04 -1.32
C SER A 242 6.78 19.29 -2.16
N TRP A 243 7.82 19.83 -2.83
CA TRP A 243 7.66 20.95 -3.78
C TRP A 243 6.82 20.54 -4.99
N TYR A 244 7.08 19.36 -5.57
CA TYR A 244 6.32 18.85 -6.72
C TYR A 244 4.82 18.71 -6.40
N ILE A 245 4.48 18.18 -5.22
CA ILE A 245 3.10 18.08 -4.74
C ILE A 245 2.49 19.47 -4.53
N SER A 246 3.23 20.40 -3.92
CA SER A 246 2.77 21.78 -3.71
C SER A 246 2.42 22.44 -5.04
N GLU A 247 3.29 22.34 -6.04
CA GLU A 247 3.08 22.94 -7.35
C GLU A 247 1.87 22.32 -8.08
N ILE A 248 1.67 21.00 -7.98
CA ILE A 248 0.45 20.35 -8.51
C ILE A 248 -0.81 20.92 -7.84
N MET A 249 -0.79 21.09 -6.52
CA MET A 249 -1.92 21.64 -5.78
C MET A 249 -2.17 23.11 -6.13
N ASP A 250 -1.12 23.91 -6.31
CA ASP A 250 -1.23 25.30 -6.75
C ASP A 250 -1.84 25.38 -8.15
N ILE A 251 -1.36 24.59 -9.11
CA ILE A 251 -1.94 24.51 -10.47
C ILE A 251 -3.43 24.17 -10.40
N LEU A 252 -3.81 23.11 -9.67
CA LEU A 252 -5.20 22.67 -9.55
C LEU A 252 -6.10 23.74 -8.94
N THR A 253 -5.64 24.40 -7.87
CA THR A 253 -6.45 25.35 -7.10
C THR A 253 -6.53 26.74 -7.73
N GLN A 254 -5.58 27.11 -8.60
CA GLN A 254 -5.64 28.33 -9.42
C GLN A 254 -6.83 28.35 -10.39
N ASN A 255 -7.36 27.18 -10.78
CA ASN A 255 -8.61 27.08 -11.54
C ASN A 255 -9.75 26.51 -10.66
N PRO A 256 -10.58 27.36 -10.03
CA PRO A 256 -11.67 26.91 -9.15
C PRO A 256 -12.69 26.00 -9.84
N ASP A 257 -12.88 26.14 -11.16
CA ASP A 257 -13.82 25.32 -11.92
C ASP A 257 -13.36 23.87 -12.10
N VAL A 258 -12.03 23.68 -12.15
CA VAL A 258 -11.37 22.37 -12.12
C VAL A 258 -11.36 21.85 -10.68
N TRP A 259 -10.77 22.59 -9.73
CA TRP A 259 -10.59 22.12 -8.35
C TRP A 259 -11.88 21.65 -7.68
N ARG A 260 -12.99 22.38 -7.85
CA ARG A 260 -14.28 22.03 -7.24
C ARG A 260 -14.83 20.66 -7.68
N LYS A 261 -14.23 20.05 -8.71
CA LYS A 261 -14.60 18.74 -9.28
C LYS A 261 -13.48 17.70 -9.20
N THR A 262 -12.36 18.01 -8.54
CA THR A 262 -11.15 17.17 -8.53
C THR A 262 -11.04 16.33 -7.26
N ILE A 263 -10.56 15.10 -7.43
CA ILE A 263 -10.08 14.24 -6.36
C ILE A 263 -8.59 14.04 -6.63
N PHE A 264 -7.74 14.62 -5.78
CA PHE A 264 -6.30 14.39 -5.83
C PHE A 264 -5.95 13.25 -4.88
N ILE A 265 -5.35 12.17 -5.40
CA ILE A 265 -4.90 11.01 -4.64
C ILE A 265 -3.39 10.91 -4.78
N MET A 266 -2.69 10.91 -3.65
CA MET A 266 -1.24 10.74 -3.58
C MET A 266 -0.92 9.46 -2.81
N THR A 267 -0.01 8.64 -3.34
CA THR A 267 0.54 7.48 -2.64
C THR A 267 1.98 7.23 -3.08
N TYR A 268 2.68 6.36 -2.37
CA TYR A 268 4.05 5.93 -2.66
C TYR A 268 4.04 4.50 -3.19
N ASP A 269 4.95 4.15 -4.09
CA ASP A 269 5.03 2.77 -4.57
C ASP A 269 5.61 1.81 -3.53
N GLU A 270 6.55 2.25 -2.69
CA GLU A 270 7.10 1.46 -1.57
C GLU A 270 7.48 2.30 -0.33
N ASN A 271 7.99 1.64 0.72
CA ASN A 271 8.43 2.24 1.99
C ASN A 271 9.96 2.40 2.11
N ASP A 272 10.70 2.12 1.04
CA ASP A 272 12.17 2.21 0.97
C ASP A 272 12.97 1.37 1.99
N GLY A 273 12.30 0.46 2.70
CA GLY A 273 12.89 -0.31 3.79
C GLY A 273 12.92 0.41 5.14
N TYR A 274 12.26 1.57 5.28
CA TYR A 274 12.02 2.19 6.59
C TYR A 274 11.11 1.32 7.46
N PHE A 275 11.34 1.36 8.77
CA PHE A 275 10.55 0.59 9.75
C PHE A 275 9.08 1.04 9.74
N ASP A 276 8.17 0.08 9.59
CA ASP A 276 6.75 0.23 9.94
C ASP A 276 6.39 -0.79 11.01
N HIS A 277 5.60 -0.36 11.99
CA HIS A 277 5.29 -1.15 13.19
C HIS A 277 4.09 -2.08 13.00
N ILE A 278 3.37 -2.00 11.87
CA ILE A 278 2.21 -2.83 11.58
C ILE A 278 2.66 -4.02 10.71
N PRO A 279 2.63 -5.26 11.22
CA PRO A 279 2.83 -6.43 10.38
C PRO A 279 1.75 -6.48 9.29
N PRO A 280 2.12 -6.69 8.01
CA PRO A 280 1.15 -6.70 6.94
C PRO A 280 0.24 -7.94 7.01
N PHE A 281 -0.99 -7.79 6.53
CA PHE A 281 -1.87 -8.92 6.28
C PHE A 281 -1.46 -9.63 4.99
N VAL A 282 -1.23 -10.94 5.08
CA VAL A 282 -0.79 -11.79 3.96
C VAL A 282 -1.74 -12.98 3.80
N PRO A 283 -1.89 -13.58 2.60
CA PRO A 283 -2.62 -14.84 2.43
C PRO A 283 -1.99 -15.98 3.24
N PRO A 284 -2.75 -17.04 3.58
CA PRO A 284 -2.17 -18.28 4.09
C PRO A 284 -1.23 -18.89 3.04
N ASP A 285 -0.15 -19.48 3.53
CA ASP A 285 0.79 -20.24 2.69
C ASP A 285 0.09 -21.51 2.16
N PRO A 286 -0.09 -21.64 0.84
CA PRO A 286 -0.88 -22.72 0.26
C PRO A 286 -0.24 -24.11 0.42
N ASP A 287 1.07 -24.18 0.66
CA ASP A 287 1.82 -25.43 0.71
C ASP A 287 2.13 -25.87 2.16
N LYS A 288 1.82 -25.03 3.15
CA LYS A 288 2.01 -25.33 4.57
C LYS A 288 0.70 -25.69 5.26
N ARG A 289 0.69 -26.86 5.91
CA ARG A 289 -0.36 -27.20 6.87
C ARG A 289 -0.38 -26.18 8.01
N ASN A 290 -1.58 -25.87 8.51
CA ASN A 290 -1.80 -24.93 9.62
C ASN A 290 -1.28 -23.50 9.34
N SER A 291 -1.24 -23.06 8.08
CA SER A 291 -0.91 -21.67 7.71
C SER A 291 -2.13 -20.72 7.76
N GLY A 292 -3.32 -21.25 8.01
CA GLY A 292 -4.60 -20.54 8.05
C GLY A 292 -5.55 -20.95 6.92
N LYS A 293 -6.61 -20.17 6.67
CA LYS A 293 -7.70 -20.53 5.75
C LYS A 293 -8.29 -19.30 5.05
N CYS A 294 -8.83 -19.49 3.85
CA CYS A 294 -9.62 -18.48 3.15
C CYS A 294 -11.07 -18.92 3.00
N SER A 295 -11.98 -17.95 2.84
CA SER A 295 -13.35 -18.19 2.37
C SER A 295 -13.38 -18.95 1.05
N ALA A 296 -14.49 -19.65 0.80
CA ALA A 296 -14.74 -20.30 -0.47
C ALA A 296 -14.63 -19.30 -1.64
N GLY A 297 -13.98 -19.71 -2.74
CA GLY A 297 -13.76 -18.87 -3.92
C GLY A 297 -12.48 -18.01 -3.89
N ILE A 298 -11.74 -17.99 -2.78
CA ILE A 298 -10.42 -17.37 -2.70
C ILE A 298 -9.33 -18.44 -2.87
N ASP A 299 -8.56 -18.36 -3.96
CA ASP A 299 -7.35 -19.17 -4.17
C ASP A 299 -6.11 -18.41 -3.67
N PRO A 300 -5.52 -18.74 -2.51
CA PRO A 300 -4.37 -18.02 -1.97
C PRO A 300 -3.10 -18.20 -2.81
N ARG A 301 -3.01 -19.21 -3.68
CA ARG A 301 -1.82 -19.47 -4.52
C ARG A 301 -1.53 -18.34 -5.51
N ILE A 302 -2.56 -17.58 -5.91
CA ILE A 302 -2.41 -16.46 -6.84
C ILE A 302 -1.56 -15.35 -6.20
N GLU A 303 -1.70 -15.15 -4.88
CA GLU A 303 -0.98 -14.15 -4.08
C GLU A 303 0.34 -14.69 -3.51
N TYR A 304 0.87 -15.80 -4.04
CA TYR A 304 2.09 -16.44 -3.53
C TYR A 304 3.10 -16.71 -4.65
N THR A 305 4.38 -16.43 -4.42
CA THR A 305 5.48 -16.90 -5.28
C THR A 305 6.11 -18.13 -4.65
N SER A 306 6.34 -19.20 -5.42
CA SER A 306 7.00 -20.39 -4.92
C SER A 306 8.51 -20.35 -5.18
N LEU A 307 9.29 -21.00 -4.30
CA LEU A 307 10.74 -21.12 -4.50
C LEU A 307 11.05 -21.88 -5.80
N GLU A 308 10.23 -22.88 -6.13
CA GLU A 308 10.36 -23.68 -7.35
C GLU A 308 10.22 -22.83 -8.62
N GLN A 309 9.24 -21.92 -8.66
CA GLN A 309 9.03 -21.02 -9.79
C GLN A 309 10.28 -20.15 -10.04
N GLU A 310 10.81 -19.52 -9.00
CA GLU A 310 12.01 -18.68 -9.10
C GLU A 310 13.27 -19.48 -9.51
N LEU A 311 13.42 -20.72 -9.04
CA LEU A 311 14.51 -21.60 -9.46
C LEU A 311 14.36 -22.02 -10.93
N ALA A 312 13.14 -22.33 -11.38
CA ALA A 312 12.84 -22.66 -12.78
C ALA A 312 13.11 -21.47 -13.72
N GLU A 313 12.94 -20.24 -13.23
CA GLU A 313 13.32 -19.00 -13.92
C GLU A 313 14.83 -18.68 -13.87
N GLY A 314 15.64 -19.60 -13.34
CA GLY A 314 17.10 -19.48 -13.34
C GLY A 314 17.67 -18.61 -12.22
N LYS A 315 16.87 -18.23 -11.21
CA LYS A 315 17.40 -17.55 -10.03
C LYS A 315 18.27 -18.52 -9.22
N SER A 316 19.35 -18.02 -8.63
CA SER A 316 20.23 -18.85 -7.81
C SER A 316 19.49 -19.30 -6.53
N LYS A 317 19.91 -20.41 -5.91
CA LYS A 317 19.36 -20.83 -4.61
C LYS A 317 19.46 -19.76 -3.51
N LYS A 318 20.43 -18.85 -3.63
CA LYS A 318 20.62 -17.72 -2.71
C LYS A 318 19.59 -16.61 -2.94
N ASP A 319 19.17 -16.42 -4.19
CA ASP A 319 18.35 -15.27 -4.60
C ASP A 319 16.88 -15.62 -4.81
N ALA A 320 16.55 -16.89 -5.03
CA ALA A 320 15.19 -17.38 -5.16
C ALA A 320 14.38 -17.11 -3.88
N ARG A 321 13.09 -16.81 -4.04
CA ARG A 321 12.18 -16.46 -2.94
C ARG A 321 10.89 -17.28 -3.03
N GLY A 322 10.44 -17.78 -1.88
CA GLY A 322 9.12 -18.38 -1.71
C GLY A 322 8.38 -17.67 -0.58
N ALA A 323 7.36 -16.87 -0.91
CA ALA A 323 6.64 -16.04 0.06
C ALA A 323 5.32 -15.51 -0.52
N ALA A 324 4.48 -14.95 0.34
CA ALA A 324 3.38 -14.11 -0.11
C ALA A 324 3.90 -12.90 -0.92
N ILE A 325 3.20 -12.56 -2.00
CA ILE A 325 3.52 -11.40 -2.85
C ILE A 325 3.20 -10.09 -2.10
N GLY A 326 2.14 -10.10 -1.29
CA GLY A 326 1.73 -8.99 -0.44
C GLY A 326 0.71 -9.43 0.63
N LEU A 327 0.16 -8.51 1.41
CA LEU A 327 0.50 -7.09 1.40
C LEU A 327 1.93 -6.84 1.92
N GLY A 328 2.55 -5.77 1.45
CA GLY A 328 3.86 -5.31 1.91
C GLY A 328 3.73 -4.31 3.07
N TYR A 329 4.85 -3.68 3.41
CA TYR A 329 4.85 -2.58 4.38
C TYR A 329 3.89 -1.46 3.96
N ARG A 330 3.30 -0.79 4.95
CA ARG A 330 2.37 0.30 4.71
C ARG A 330 3.09 1.50 4.09
N VAL A 331 2.40 2.16 3.17
CA VAL A 331 2.79 3.44 2.58
C VAL A 331 1.73 4.49 2.84
N PRO A 332 2.07 5.80 2.86
CA PRO A 332 1.08 6.85 2.94
C PRO A 332 0.12 6.83 1.74
N LEU A 333 -1.16 7.13 1.99
CA LEU A 333 -2.14 7.49 0.98
C LEU A 333 -2.90 8.72 1.48
N ILE A 334 -2.88 9.79 0.69
CA ILE A 334 -3.53 11.07 1.03
C ILE A 334 -4.53 11.41 -0.07
N ILE A 335 -5.73 11.84 0.34
CA ILE A 335 -6.77 12.32 -0.58
C ILE A 335 -7.10 13.78 -0.26
N ALA A 336 -6.77 14.68 -1.17
CA ALA A 336 -7.14 16.09 -1.10
C ALA A 336 -8.29 16.36 -2.09
N SER A 337 -9.44 16.77 -1.57
CA SER A 337 -10.63 16.99 -2.41
C SER A 337 -11.71 17.82 -1.71
N PRO A 338 -12.57 18.53 -2.45
CA PRO A 338 -13.82 19.08 -1.91
C PRO A 338 -14.74 18.03 -1.24
N TRP A 339 -14.56 16.74 -1.52
CA TRP A 339 -15.32 15.64 -0.88
C TRP A 339 -14.64 15.04 0.36
N THR A 340 -13.47 15.56 0.75
CA THR A 340 -12.76 15.18 1.99
C THR A 340 -12.64 16.36 2.98
N THR A 341 -13.43 17.43 2.78
CA THR A 341 -13.45 18.61 3.65
C THR A 341 -13.69 18.25 5.12
N GLY A 342 -12.87 18.85 5.99
CA GLY A 342 -12.84 18.58 7.44
C GLY A 342 -11.69 17.66 7.86
N GLY A 343 -11.17 16.84 6.93
CA GLY A 343 -10.08 15.90 7.19
C GLY A 343 -10.54 14.70 8.02
N ASN A 344 -10.31 13.48 7.53
CA ASN A 344 -10.65 12.24 8.22
C ASN A 344 -9.52 11.22 8.09
N VAL A 345 -9.41 10.35 9.08
CA VAL A 345 -8.60 9.12 9.00
C VAL A 345 -9.51 7.96 8.60
N CYS A 346 -9.16 7.26 7.52
CA CYS A 346 -9.84 6.04 7.09
C CYS A 346 -8.93 4.84 7.34
N SER A 347 -9.34 3.94 8.24
CA SER A 347 -8.55 2.77 8.65
C SER A 347 -9.05 1.46 8.03
N GLN A 348 -9.78 1.52 6.92
CA GLN A 348 -10.02 0.33 6.10
C GLN A 348 -8.68 -0.14 5.49
N VAL A 349 -8.52 -1.44 5.30
CA VAL A 349 -7.33 -1.98 4.64
C VAL A 349 -7.40 -1.61 3.18
N PHE A 350 -6.35 -0.98 2.68
CA PHE A 350 -6.18 -0.59 1.29
C PHE A 350 -4.82 -1.04 0.79
N ASP A 351 -4.70 -1.21 -0.52
CA ASP A 351 -3.44 -1.42 -1.21
C ASP A 351 -3.44 -0.66 -2.55
N HIS A 352 -2.41 -0.87 -3.39
CA HIS A 352 -2.32 -0.21 -4.69
C HIS A 352 -3.47 -0.52 -5.64
N THR A 353 -4.15 -1.66 -5.46
CA THR A 353 -5.33 -2.02 -6.28
C THR A 353 -6.59 -1.27 -5.84
N SER A 354 -6.63 -0.74 -4.61
CA SER A 354 -7.74 0.08 -4.11
C SER A 354 -8.01 1.31 -4.97
N THR A 355 -6.98 1.91 -5.58
CA THR A 355 -7.15 3.01 -6.55
C THR A 355 -7.90 2.56 -7.80
N LEU A 356 -7.61 1.37 -8.32
CA LEU A 356 -8.32 0.82 -9.48
C LEU A 356 -9.77 0.47 -9.13
N GLN A 357 -9.99 -0.13 -7.95
CA GLN A 357 -11.34 -0.41 -7.45
C GLN A 357 -12.15 0.88 -7.24
N PHE A 358 -11.53 1.95 -6.74
CA PHE A 358 -12.14 3.27 -6.67
C PHE A 358 -12.56 3.77 -8.04
N LEU A 359 -11.65 3.68 -9.03
CA LEU A 359 -11.94 4.09 -10.40
C LEU A 359 -13.10 3.28 -11.00
N GLU A 360 -13.17 1.96 -10.78
CA GLU A 360 -14.33 1.13 -11.16
C GLU A 360 -15.63 1.75 -10.60
N THR A 361 -15.70 1.95 -9.29
CA THR A 361 -16.88 2.49 -8.62
C THR A 361 -17.24 3.88 -9.15
N PHE A 362 -16.27 4.78 -9.22
CA PHE A 362 -16.46 6.17 -9.64
C PHE A 362 -16.92 6.26 -11.09
N VAL A 363 -16.22 5.61 -12.03
CA VAL A 363 -16.53 5.75 -13.46
C VAL A 363 -17.82 5.05 -13.84
N ASN A 364 -18.08 3.87 -13.30
CA ASN A 364 -19.33 3.15 -13.55
C ASN A 364 -20.53 3.93 -13.04
N GLN A 365 -20.41 4.56 -11.86
CA GLN A 365 -21.49 5.39 -11.34
C GLN A 365 -21.69 6.67 -12.16
N LYS A 366 -20.59 7.36 -12.52
CA LYS A 366 -20.62 8.66 -13.21
C LYS A 366 -21.00 8.55 -14.68
N PHE A 367 -20.41 7.62 -15.42
CA PHE A 367 -20.57 7.47 -16.86
C PHE A 367 -21.48 6.31 -17.27
N LYS A 368 -22.06 5.59 -16.32
CA LYS A 368 -22.95 4.43 -16.57
C LYS A 368 -22.26 3.33 -17.39
N THR A 369 -20.99 3.10 -17.09
CA THR A 369 -20.18 2.02 -17.65
C THR A 369 -20.23 0.77 -16.77
N ALA A 370 -19.59 -0.32 -17.23
CA ALA A 370 -19.45 -1.57 -16.50
C ALA A 370 -17.98 -2.05 -16.49
N ILE A 371 -17.04 -1.11 -16.29
CA ILE A 371 -15.60 -1.42 -16.20
C ILE A 371 -15.35 -2.26 -14.95
N ARG A 372 -14.54 -3.32 -15.12
CA ARG A 372 -14.01 -4.14 -14.04
C ARG A 372 -12.55 -4.50 -14.32
N GLU A 373 -11.70 -4.38 -13.32
CA GLU A 373 -10.33 -4.87 -13.33
C GLU A 373 -10.29 -6.35 -12.95
N ASP A 374 -10.43 -7.21 -13.96
CA ASP A 374 -10.46 -8.66 -13.77
C ASP A 374 -9.13 -9.26 -13.29
N ASN A 375 -8.04 -8.48 -13.31
CA ASN A 375 -6.74 -8.94 -12.84
C ASN A 375 -6.62 -8.94 -11.31
N ILE A 376 -7.42 -8.14 -10.59
CA ILE A 376 -7.37 -8.11 -9.11
C ILE A 376 -7.90 -9.44 -8.57
N SER A 377 -7.07 -10.13 -7.80
CA SER A 377 -7.41 -11.43 -7.24
C SER A 377 -8.63 -11.38 -6.32
N ALA A 378 -9.30 -12.52 -6.17
CA ALA A 378 -10.39 -12.67 -5.20
C ALA A 378 -9.94 -12.35 -3.77
N TRP A 379 -8.68 -12.63 -3.41
CA TRP A 379 -8.11 -12.28 -2.12
C TRP A 379 -8.06 -10.76 -1.94
N ARG A 380 -7.46 -10.02 -2.89
CA ARG A 380 -7.36 -8.55 -2.79
C ARG A 380 -8.72 -7.87 -2.80
N ARG A 381 -9.67 -8.35 -3.62
CA ARG A 381 -11.05 -7.81 -3.61
C ARG A 381 -11.80 -8.07 -2.31
N ALA A 382 -11.52 -9.17 -1.62
CA ALA A 382 -12.15 -9.46 -0.33
C ALA A 382 -11.56 -8.59 0.79
N ILE A 383 -10.25 -8.32 0.74
CA ILE A 383 -9.47 -7.78 1.85
C ILE A 383 -9.20 -6.28 1.74
N CYS A 384 -8.97 -5.77 0.52
CA CYS A 384 -8.63 -4.38 0.26
C CYS A 384 -9.85 -3.62 -0.27
N GLY A 385 -10.22 -2.53 0.41
CA GLY A 385 -11.38 -1.71 0.03
C GLY A 385 -11.17 -0.90 -1.26
N ASP A 386 -12.23 -0.25 -1.72
CA ASP A 386 -12.28 0.53 -2.97
C ASP A 386 -12.09 2.04 -2.77
N LEU A 387 -11.47 2.45 -1.66
CA LEU A 387 -11.30 3.84 -1.18
C LEU A 387 -12.61 4.64 -0.94
N THR A 388 -13.79 4.11 -1.22
CA THR A 388 -15.03 4.91 -1.08
C THR A 388 -15.31 5.29 0.37
N ALA A 389 -14.86 4.49 1.35
CA ALA A 389 -14.95 4.79 2.77
C ALA A 389 -14.10 6.02 3.20
N ALA A 390 -13.16 6.48 2.37
CA ALA A 390 -12.40 7.70 2.63
C ALA A 390 -13.22 8.98 2.39
N PHE A 391 -14.37 8.88 1.71
CA PHE A 391 -15.23 10.02 1.38
C PHE A 391 -16.45 10.08 2.30
N LEU A 392 -16.91 11.30 2.58
CA LEU A 392 -18.17 11.53 3.27
C LEU A 392 -19.26 11.96 2.28
N PRO A 393 -20.53 11.57 2.52
CA PRO A 393 -21.65 12.12 1.78
C PRO A 393 -21.69 13.65 1.86
N ALA A 394 -22.16 14.31 0.80
CA ALA A 394 -22.12 15.77 0.70
C ALA A 394 -22.88 16.49 1.83
N ASP A 395 -23.97 15.90 2.34
CA ASP A 395 -24.75 16.40 3.48
C ASP A 395 -24.04 16.23 4.84
N LYS A 396 -22.95 15.44 4.88
CA LYS A 396 -22.11 15.21 6.07
C LYS A 396 -20.82 16.02 6.07
N LEU A 397 -20.51 16.72 4.96
CA LEU A 397 -19.32 17.56 4.88
C LEU A 397 -19.53 18.83 5.70
N ASN A 398 -18.65 19.06 6.68
CA ASN A 398 -18.66 20.30 7.44
C ASN A 398 -17.89 21.41 6.69
N ARG A 399 -18.53 21.96 5.65
CA ARG A 399 -17.95 23.00 4.78
C ARG A 399 -17.78 24.37 5.44
N HIS A 400 -18.38 24.56 6.61
CA HIS A 400 -18.38 25.83 7.35
C HIS A 400 -17.60 25.76 8.66
N ALA A 401 -16.93 24.65 8.95
CA ALA A 401 -16.04 24.58 10.11
C ALA A 401 -14.86 25.54 9.91
N ASN A 402 -14.53 26.28 10.98
CA ASN A 402 -13.20 26.88 11.08
C ASN A 402 -12.19 25.75 11.11
N LEU A 403 -11.50 25.53 9.99
CA LEU A 403 -10.38 24.61 9.96
C LEU A 403 -9.32 25.14 10.94
N PRO A 404 -8.67 24.27 11.74
CA PRO A 404 -7.57 24.68 12.60
C PRO A 404 -6.35 24.98 11.72
N PHE A 405 -6.35 26.15 11.08
CA PHE A 405 -5.22 26.61 10.29
C PHE A 405 -3.97 26.67 11.16
N ILE A 406 -2.84 26.23 10.60
CA ILE A 406 -1.55 26.29 11.28
C ILE A 406 -1.26 27.75 11.62
N GLN A 407 -0.93 28.01 12.88
CA GLN A 407 -0.47 29.33 13.30
C GLN A 407 0.95 29.54 12.74
N ARG A 408 1.10 30.55 11.87
CA ARG A 408 2.36 30.82 11.16
C ARG A 408 3.55 30.98 12.11
N ASP A 409 3.44 31.85 13.10
CA ASP A 409 4.58 32.23 13.94
C ASP A 409 5.11 31.06 14.78
N PRO A 410 4.28 30.28 15.51
CA PRO A 410 4.75 29.08 16.22
C PRO A 410 5.36 28.03 15.29
N TYR A 411 4.85 27.89 14.06
CA TYR A 411 5.39 26.93 13.09
C TYR A 411 6.77 27.36 12.58
N LEU A 412 6.95 28.65 12.28
CA LEU A 412 8.26 29.21 11.91
C LEU A 412 9.26 29.11 13.07
N GLU A 413 8.82 29.38 14.30
CA GLU A 413 9.64 29.18 15.50
C GLU A 413 10.09 27.72 15.63
N ALA A 414 9.20 26.75 15.39
CA ALA A 414 9.53 25.33 15.44
C ALA A 414 10.56 24.90 14.37
N ILE A 415 10.40 25.38 13.13
CA ILE A 415 11.39 25.17 12.05
C ILE A 415 12.74 25.78 12.44
N HIS A 416 12.72 27.04 12.89
CA HIS A 416 13.92 27.74 13.33
C HIS A 416 14.60 27.01 14.50
N GLN A 417 13.85 26.47 15.45
CA GLN A 417 14.39 25.68 16.56
C GLN A 417 15.04 24.37 16.10
N ALA A 418 14.57 23.76 15.02
CA ALA A 418 15.11 22.50 14.51
C ALA A 418 16.59 22.61 14.12
N GLN A 419 17.05 23.79 13.67
CA GLN A 419 18.46 24.01 13.29
C GLN A 419 19.43 23.94 14.49
N PHE A 420 18.93 24.21 15.71
CA PHE A 420 19.74 24.16 16.94
C PHE A 420 19.71 22.78 17.60
N ARG A 421 19.01 21.80 17.00
CA ARG A 421 19.03 20.42 17.48
C ARG A 421 20.36 19.80 17.08
N ASP A 422 20.96 19.06 18.02
CA ASP A 422 22.12 18.24 17.72
C ASP A 422 21.81 17.23 16.62
N THR A 423 22.82 16.86 15.85
CA THR A 423 22.71 15.74 14.92
C THR A 423 22.27 14.49 15.70
N PRO A 424 21.32 13.68 15.17
CA PRO A 424 20.87 12.47 15.86
C PRO A 424 22.03 11.50 16.12
N ASN A 425 22.62 11.59 17.31
CA ASN A 425 23.78 10.79 17.74
C ASN A 425 23.47 9.96 19.00
N GLY A 426 22.23 10.04 19.51
CA GLY A 426 21.75 9.43 20.75
C GLY A 426 21.52 7.91 20.69
N PHE A 427 22.23 7.18 19.81
CA PHE A 427 22.19 5.72 19.83
C PHE A 427 22.98 5.22 21.03
N ARG A 428 22.28 4.68 22.03
CA ARG A 428 22.91 4.01 23.18
C ARG A 428 22.53 2.54 23.21
N ASN A 429 23.44 1.72 23.72
CA ASN A 429 23.13 0.34 24.03
C ASN A 429 22.09 0.29 25.15
N LEU A 430 21.00 -0.45 24.93
CA LEU A 430 20.00 -0.71 25.98
C LEU A 430 20.63 -1.57 27.08
N GLY A 431 20.73 -1.03 28.28
CA GLY A 431 21.24 -1.72 29.47
C GLY A 431 20.26 -2.77 30.01
N PRO A 432 20.63 -3.53 31.06
CA PRO A 432 19.73 -4.49 31.70
C PRO A 432 18.39 -3.88 32.12
N ASP A 433 18.40 -2.67 32.69
CA ASP A 433 17.19 -1.97 33.14
C ASP A 433 16.31 -1.53 31.97
N ASP A 434 16.91 -1.06 30.88
CA ASP A 434 16.17 -0.71 29.67
C ASP A 434 15.52 -1.95 29.08
N ARG A 435 16.23 -3.09 29.06
CA ARG A 435 15.68 -4.37 28.59
C ARG A 435 14.53 -4.85 29.48
N ALA A 436 14.62 -4.66 30.80
CA ALA A 436 13.56 -4.98 31.74
C ALA A 436 12.34 -4.03 31.59
N LYS A 437 12.55 -2.75 31.29
CA LYS A 437 11.48 -1.81 30.94
C LYS A 437 10.88 -2.14 29.57
N ALA A 438 11.70 -2.45 28.57
CA ALA A 438 11.29 -2.83 27.22
C ALA A 438 10.35 -4.04 27.22
N SER A 439 10.59 -5.02 28.11
CA SER A 439 9.79 -6.24 28.18
C SER A 439 8.43 -6.06 28.84
N THR A 440 8.20 -4.96 29.56
CA THR A 440 6.95 -4.72 30.30
C THR A 440 6.20 -3.47 29.82
N HIS A 441 6.92 -2.38 29.56
CA HIS A 441 6.41 -1.08 29.13
C HIS A 441 7.38 -0.44 28.11
N PRO A 442 7.50 -0.99 26.89
CA PRO A 442 8.48 -0.51 25.90
C PRO A 442 8.32 0.97 25.58
N TRP A 443 7.07 1.47 25.52
CA TRP A 443 6.75 2.87 25.25
C TRP A 443 7.21 3.86 26.33
N ASN A 444 7.61 3.37 27.51
CA ASN A 444 8.18 4.19 28.57
C ASN A 444 9.68 4.46 28.37
N LEU A 445 10.31 3.82 27.38
CA LEU A 445 11.69 4.15 27.01
C LEU A 445 11.75 5.51 26.32
N PRO A 446 12.67 6.41 26.73
CA PRO A 446 12.83 7.73 26.13
C PRO A 446 13.05 7.71 24.61
N GLU A 447 13.68 6.65 24.11
CA GLU A 447 14.07 6.49 22.71
C GLU A 447 12.95 5.99 21.80
N MET A 448 11.84 5.51 22.37
CA MET A 448 10.73 5.01 21.57
C MET A 448 9.93 6.16 20.95
N PRO A 449 9.52 6.05 19.67
CA PRO A 449 8.68 7.05 19.04
C PRO A 449 7.38 7.20 19.83
N ARG A 450 6.98 8.45 20.07
CA ARG A 450 5.75 8.78 20.79
C ARG A 450 4.71 9.26 19.78
N GLN A 451 3.48 8.77 19.93
CA GLN A 451 2.33 9.27 19.19
C GLN A 451 2.01 10.70 19.64
N GLU A 452 1.77 11.60 18.67
CA GLU A 452 1.30 12.96 18.96
C GLU A 452 -0.02 12.92 19.74
N PRO A 453 -0.18 13.70 20.82
CA PRO A 453 -1.43 13.73 21.58
C PRO A 453 -2.62 14.22 20.74
N GLY A 454 -3.80 13.71 21.04
CA GLY A 454 -5.06 14.08 20.40
C GLY A 454 -5.63 13.02 19.47
N ILE A 455 -6.86 13.26 19.01
CA ILE A 455 -7.61 12.38 18.10
C ILE A 455 -8.02 13.14 16.84
N LYS A 456 -8.22 12.39 15.75
CA LYS A 456 -8.77 12.91 14.49
C LYS A 456 -10.15 12.31 14.25
N THR A 457 -10.98 13.02 13.51
CA THR A 457 -12.22 12.46 12.95
C THR A 457 -11.88 11.22 12.12
N ALA A 458 -12.67 10.15 12.26
CA ALA A 458 -12.47 8.89 11.56
C ALA A 458 -13.70 8.54 10.70
N SER A 459 -13.43 8.04 9.50
CA SER A 459 -14.46 7.57 8.58
C SER A 459 -15.27 6.40 9.16
N PRO A 460 -16.58 6.30 8.85
CA PRO A 460 -17.32 5.08 9.12
C PRO A 460 -16.76 3.92 8.30
N LEU A 461 -16.50 2.78 8.93
CA LEU A 461 -15.95 1.61 8.24
C LEU A 461 -17.00 0.50 8.13
N PRO A 462 -16.99 -0.28 7.03
CA PRO A 462 -17.98 -1.33 6.79
C PRO A 462 -17.60 -2.68 7.44
N TYR A 463 -17.00 -2.66 8.62
CA TYR A 463 -16.52 -3.87 9.29
C TYR A 463 -17.49 -4.38 10.35
N GLU A 464 -17.83 -5.66 10.29
CA GLU A 464 -18.57 -6.39 11.33
C GLU A 464 -17.73 -7.62 11.73
N LEU A 465 -16.83 -7.48 12.70
CA LEU A 465 -15.82 -8.50 12.99
C LEU A 465 -16.05 -9.19 14.33
N TYR A 466 -15.96 -10.52 14.33
CA TYR A 466 -16.00 -11.34 15.53
C TYR A 466 -14.93 -12.42 15.49
N ALA A 467 -14.45 -12.78 16.68
CA ALA A 467 -13.60 -13.93 16.89
C ALA A 467 -13.97 -14.54 18.24
N ASP A 468 -14.45 -15.79 18.22
CA ASP A 468 -14.93 -16.51 19.39
C ASP A 468 -14.09 -17.78 19.60
N LEU A 469 -13.75 -18.07 20.86
CA LEU A 469 -13.14 -19.34 21.24
C LEU A 469 -14.24 -20.29 21.74
N ILE A 470 -14.37 -21.42 21.08
CA ILE A 470 -15.31 -22.49 21.45
C ILE A 470 -14.49 -23.63 22.05
N SER A 471 -14.92 -24.14 23.20
CA SER A 471 -14.27 -25.27 23.87
C SER A 471 -14.97 -26.57 23.50
N GLY A 472 -14.21 -27.57 23.04
CA GLY A 472 -14.65 -28.96 22.87
C GLY A 472 -14.04 -29.88 23.93
N GLU A 473 -14.37 -31.17 23.87
CA GLU A 473 -13.85 -32.17 24.82
C GLU A 473 -12.31 -32.33 24.75
N ASP A 474 -11.71 -32.26 23.54
CA ASP A 474 -10.28 -32.51 23.31
C ASP A 474 -9.51 -31.31 22.72
N GLY A 475 -10.11 -30.11 22.64
CA GLY A 475 -9.45 -28.98 21.98
C GLY A 475 -10.24 -27.68 21.96
N LEU A 476 -9.71 -26.71 21.22
CA LEU A 476 -10.30 -25.39 21.06
C LEU A 476 -10.59 -25.12 19.59
N THR A 477 -11.76 -24.59 19.28
CA THR A 477 -12.10 -24.11 17.95
C THR A 477 -12.16 -22.59 17.97
N LEU A 478 -11.31 -21.93 17.18
CA LEU A 478 -11.40 -20.50 16.93
C LEU A 478 -12.35 -20.27 15.77
N LYS A 479 -13.41 -19.49 16.00
CA LYS A 479 -14.38 -19.08 14.99
C LYS A 479 -14.16 -17.61 14.65
N LEU A 480 -13.77 -17.32 13.42
CA LEU A 480 -13.59 -15.97 12.87
C LEU A 480 -14.80 -15.61 12.01
N THR A 481 -15.28 -14.38 12.08
CA THR A 481 -16.46 -13.91 11.32
C THR A 481 -16.21 -12.52 10.75
N ALA A 482 -16.54 -12.34 9.47
CA ALA A 482 -16.72 -11.04 8.83
C ALA A 482 -18.19 -10.93 8.40
N GLY A 483 -19.03 -10.32 9.23
CA GLY A 483 -20.49 -10.29 9.05
C GLY A 483 -20.96 -9.28 8.00
N ASP A 484 -22.20 -9.48 7.54
CA ASP A 484 -22.88 -8.59 6.61
C ASP A 484 -24.23 -8.06 7.11
N THR A 485 -24.55 -8.31 8.37
CA THR A 485 -25.82 -7.97 9.00
C THR A 485 -26.07 -6.46 9.00
N PHE A 486 -25.06 -5.67 9.37
CA PHE A 486 -25.25 -4.23 9.63
C PHE A 486 -24.99 -3.34 8.42
N PHE A 487 -24.16 -3.77 7.47
CA PHE A 487 -23.81 -2.97 6.29
C PHE A 487 -24.23 -3.61 4.95
N GLY A 488 -24.78 -4.83 4.97
CA GLY A 488 -25.30 -5.53 3.79
C GLY A 488 -24.27 -5.58 2.66
N LYS A 489 -24.67 -5.16 1.46
CA LYS A 489 -23.78 -5.11 0.29
C LYS A 489 -22.56 -4.19 0.44
N LYS A 490 -22.55 -3.30 1.43
CA LYS A 490 -21.40 -2.44 1.71
C LYS A 490 -20.39 -3.09 2.65
N SER A 491 -20.74 -4.19 3.31
CA SER A 491 -19.85 -4.88 4.24
C SER A 491 -18.54 -5.27 3.59
N ALA A 492 -17.44 -5.08 4.32
CA ALA A 492 -16.13 -5.52 3.89
C ALA A 492 -15.83 -6.93 4.41
N GLY A 493 -15.10 -7.70 3.59
CA GLY A 493 -14.36 -8.84 4.09
C GLY A 493 -13.24 -8.38 5.03
N ALA A 494 -12.56 -9.33 5.65
CA ALA A 494 -11.50 -9.00 6.60
C ALA A 494 -10.38 -10.04 6.62
N PRO A 495 -9.12 -9.57 6.74
CA PRO A 495 -8.00 -10.42 7.05
C PRO A 495 -7.89 -10.60 8.56
N PHE A 496 -7.43 -11.77 9.00
CA PHE A 496 -6.99 -11.97 10.38
C PHE A 496 -5.62 -12.62 10.43
N THR A 497 -4.76 -12.13 11.33
CA THR A 497 -3.49 -12.77 11.66
C THR A 497 -3.60 -13.36 13.07
N VAL A 498 -3.47 -14.67 13.17
CA VAL A 498 -3.55 -15.42 14.42
C VAL A 498 -2.17 -15.87 14.84
N TYR A 499 -1.74 -15.45 16.04
CA TYR A 499 -0.51 -15.89 16.68
C TYR A 499 -0.83 -16.94 17.73
N GLU A 500 -0.21 -18.10 17.60
CA GLU A 500 -0.23 -19.21 18.54
C GLU A 500 1.21 -19.49 18.96
N ARG A 501 1.66 -18.88 20.06
CA ARG A 501 3.06 -18.92 20.50
C ARG A 501 4.02 -18.52 19.36
N SER A 502 4.74 -19.47 18.77
CA SER A 502 5.70 -19.28 17.66
C SER A 502 5.11 -19.51 16.27
N HIS A 503 3.84 -19.93 16.17
CA HIS A 503 3.16 -20.18 14.90
C HIS A 503 2.24 -19.02 14.53
N ILE A 504 2.19 -18.70 13.24
CA ILE A 504 1.36 -17.64 12.67
C ILE A 504 0.44 -18.27 11.63
N ARG A 505 -0.86 -18.00 11.74
CA ARG A 505 -1.87 -18.41 10.76
C ARG A 505 -2.55 -17.18 10.18
N SER A 506 -2.75 -17.14 8.87
CA SER A 506 -3.37 -16.03 8.16
C SER A 506 -4.73 -16.42 7.59
N TYR A 507 -5.71 -15.56 7.75
CA TYR A 507 -7.07 -15.81 7.28
C TYR A 507 -7.56 -14.68 6.40
N ALA A 508 -8.38 -15.02 5.41
CA ALA A 508 -9.05 -14.07 4.54
C ALA A 508 -10.52 -14.44 4.40
N LEU A 509 -11.40 -13.58 4.93
CA LEU A 509 -12.84 -13.80 4.88
C LEU A 509 -13.49 -12.82 3.90
N ILE A 510 -14.43 -13.31 3.09
CA ILE A 510 -15.40 -12.45 2.41
C ILE A 510 -16.45 -11.95 3.42
N ALA A 511 -17.10 -10.83 3.11
CA ALA A 511 -18.23 -10.36 3.91
C ALA A 511 -19.37 -11.39 3.91
N GLY A 512 -19.99 -11.59 5.07
CA GLY A 512 -21.05 -12.57 5.33
C GLY A 512 -20.54 -13.98 5.66
N ASP A 513 -19.22 -14.20 5.67
CA ASP A 513 -18.65 -15.54 5.89
C ASP A 513 -18.04 -15.73 7.29
N GLN A 514 -17.85 -17.00 7.63
CA GLN A 514 -17.27 -17.45 8.87
C GLN A 514 -16.33 -18.64 8.61
N LEU A 515 -15.13 -18.56 9.19
CA LEU A 515 -14.17 -19.65 9.18
C LEU A 515 -13.95 -20.18 10.59
N SER A 516 -13.74 -21.49 10.70
CA SER A 516 -13.36 -22.14 11.94
C SER A 516 -12.04 -22.89 11.76
N ASP A 517 -11.18 -22.83 12.77
CA ASP A 517 -9.96 -23.61 12.81
C ASP A 517 -9.69 -24.13 14.22
N ASP A 518 -9.11 -25.32 14.28
CA ASP A 518 -8.89 -26.04 15.53
C ASP A 518 -7.47 -25.82 16.05
N PHE A 519 -7.37 -25.78 17.37
CA PHE A 519 -6.18 -25.49 18.15
C PHE A 519 -6.08 -26.52 19.27
N GLU A 520 -4.87 -27.04 19.46
CA GLU A 520 -4.57 -27.99 20.51
C GLU A 520 -4.23 -27.26 21.81
N ILE A 521 -4.59 -27.85 22.95
CA ILE A 521 -4.16 -27.38 24.25
C ILE A 521 -2.83 -28.08 24.57
N GLY A 522 -1.72 -27.35 24.39
CA GLY A 522 -0.39 -27.85 24.73
C GLY A 522 -0.16 -28.02 26.23
N SER A 523 0.98 -28.62 26.62
CA SER A 523 1.33 -28.87 28.03
C SER A 523 1.38 -27.61 28.90
N ASP A 524 1.79 -26.47 28.34
CA ASP A 524 1.77 -25.18 29.07
C ASP A 524 0.48 -24.37 28.81
N GLY A 525 -0.54 -25.00 28.23
CA GLY A 525 -1.78 -24.37 27.82
C GLY A 525 -1.72 -23.68 26.45
N TYR A 526 -2.56 -22.67 26.25
CA TYR A 526 -2.69 -21.91 25.01
C TYR A 526 -2.60 -20.39 25.26
N ASP A 527 -2.15 -19.65 24.24
CA ASP A 527 -2.18 -18.18 24.17
C ASP A 527 -2.37 -17.81 22.70
N ILE A 528 -3.65 -17.68 22.30
CA ILE A 528 -4.08 -17.39 20.93
C ILE A 528 -4.37 -15.89 20.85
N ARG A 529 -3.70 -15.19 19.93
CA ARG A 529 -3.90 -13.75 19.70
C ARG A 529 -4.36 -13.52 18.27
N VAL A 530 -5.47 -12.83 18.10
CA VAL A 530 -6.07 -12.55 16.80
C VAL A 530 -5.96 -11.06 16.54
N ASN A 531 -5.34 -10.67 15.42
CA ASN A 531 -5.29 -9.29 14.96
C ASN A 531 -6.12 -9.15 13.69
N GLY A 532 -6.88 -8.06 13.58
CA GLY A 532 -7.63 -7.68 12.38
C GLY A 532 -7.58 -6.17 12.14
N PRO A 533 -8.31 -5.67 11.13
CA PRO A 533 -8.33 -4.26 10.79
C PRO A 533 -8.83 -3.35 11.91
N ASN A 534 -8.50 -2.06 11.80
CA ASN A 534 -9.01 -0.98 12.67
C ASN A 534 -8.93 -1.27 14.18
N GLY A 535 -7.78 -1.79 14.63
CA GLY A 535 -7.52 -2.07 16.04
C GLY A 535 -8.25 -3.31 16.58
N PHE A 536 -8.90 -4.12 15.73
CA PHE A 536 -9.52 -5.36 16.14
C PHE A 536 -8.47 -6.31 16.72
N TYR A 537 -8.62 -6.65 18.00
CA TYR A 537 -7.72 -7.57 18.68
C TYR A 537 -8.47 -8.50 19.63
N ARG A 538 -8.11 -9.78 19.63
CA ARG A 538 -8.53 -10.74 20.66
C ARG A 538 -7.32 -11.45 21.24
N ARG A 539 -7.42 -11.83 22.52
CA ARG A 539 -6.50 -12.76 23.16
C ARG A 539 -7.27 -13.78 23.96
N PHE A 540 -6.97 -15.05 23.76
CA PHE A 540 -7.49 -16.14 24.57
C PHE A 540 -6.33 -16.90 25.18
N LYS A 541 -6.27 -16.96 26.50
CA LYS A 541 -5.20 -17.67 27.22
C LYS A 541 -5.81 -18.56 28.29
N GLY A 542 -5.26 -19.76 28.47
CA GLY A 542 -5.66 -20.69 29.51
C GLY A 542 -4.78 -21.93 29.57
N ARG A 543 -4.88 -22.68 30.67
CA ARG A 543 -4.19 -23.97 30.87
C ARG A 543 -4.99 -25.16 30.33
N PHE A 544 -6.31 -25.07 30.40
CA PHE A 544 -7.28 -26.11 30.05
C PHE A 544 -8.48 -25.47 29.33
N ALA A 545 -9.36 -26.31 28.79
CA ALA A 545 -10.64 -25.85 28.25
C ALA A 545 -11.39 -25.05 29.34
N PRO A 546 -11.79 -23.79 29.07
CA PRO A 546 -12.46 -22.96 30.06
C PRO A 546 -13.90 -23.40 30.31
N ASP A 547 -14.30 -23.43 31.58
CA ASP A 547 -15.71 -23.60 31.97
C ASP A 547 -16.58 -22.39 31.56
N LEU A 548 -15.97 -21.20 31.42
CA LEU A 548 -16.64 -19.97 31.05
C LEU A 548 -16.64 -19.81 29.52
N SER A 549 -17.82 -19.63 28.92
CA SER A 549 -17.94 -19.05 27.58
C SER A 549 -18.11 -17.54 27.68
N VAL A 550 -17.40 -16.83 26.82
CA VAL A 550 -17.48 -15.37 26.68
C VAL A 550 -17.76 -15.05 25.22
N GLN A 551 -18.85 -14.32 24.96
CA GLN A 551 -19.20 -13.86 23.62
C GLN A 551 -19.34 -12.34 23.63
N LEU A 552 -18.62 -11.67 22.72
CA LEU A 552 -18.69 -10.22 22.55
C LEU A 552 -19.39 -9.90 21.22
N ARG A 553 -20.46 -9.12 21.28
CA ARG A 553 -21.22 -8.63 20.11
C ARG A 553 -21.44 -7.12 20.20
N TYR A 554 -21.88 -6.53 19.11
CA TYR A 554 -22.39 -5.16 19.12
C TYR A 554 -23.74 -5.15 19.83
N GLU A 555 -23.95 -4.20 20.75
CA GLU A 555 -25.31 -3.93 21.24
C GLU A 555 -26.11 -3.36 20.07
N THR A 556 -27.36 -3.82 19.94
CA THR A 556 -28.27 -3.32 18.91
C THR A 556 -29.51 -2.71 19.53
N ASP A 557 -30.01 -1.65 18.89
CA ASP A 557 -31.35 -1.13 19.10
C ASP A 557 -32.06 -1.16 17.75
N ARG A 558 -33.23 -1.81 17.71
CA ARG A 558 -34.01 -2.05 16.47
C ARG A 558 -33.17 -2.62 15.31
N GLY A 559 -32.24 -3.52 15.64
CA GLY A 559 -31.38 -4.20 14.65
C GLY A 559 -30.22 -3.35 14.12
N GLN A 560 -29.93 -2.20 14.72
CA GLN A 560 -28.80 -1.35 14.35
C GLN A 560 -27.80 -1.21 15.50
N PRO A 561 -26.47 -1.19 15.23
CA PRO A 561 -25.47 -1.03 16.28
C PRO A 561 -25.63 0.31 16.99
N THR A 562 -25.67 0.28 18.32
CA THR A 562 -25.81 1.49 19.15
C THR A 562 -24.49 2.25 19.32
N GLY A 563 -23.36 1.58 19.08
CA GLY A 563 -22.02 2.01 19.45
C GLY A 563 -21.49 1.38 20.74
N ASN A 564 -22.34 0.61 21.46
CA ASN A 564 -21.94 -0.15 22.65
C ASN A 564 -21.69 -1.62 22.34
N LEU A 565 -21.16 -2.35 23.32
CA LEU A 565 -21.00 -3.80 23.24
C LEU A 565 -22.03 -4.51 24.12
N SER A 566 -22.38 -5.73 23.70
CA SER A 566 -23.05 -6.74 24.50
C SER A 566 -22.08 -7.88 24.80
N LEU A 567 -21.77 -8.10 26.08
CA LEU A 567 -20.90 -9.17 26.56
C LEU A 567 -21.75 -10.24 27.24
N THR A 568 -21.87 -11.40 26.60
CA THR A 568 -22.56 -12.57 27.17
C THR A 568 -21.56 -13.48 27.85
N LEU A 569 -21.81 -13.79 29.12
CA LEU A 569 -21.04 -14.70 29.95
C LEU A 569 -21.89 -15.92 30.27
N LYS A 570 -21.36 -17.13 30.11
CA LYS A 570 -22.07 -18.37 30.46
C LYS A 570 -21.15 -19.33 31.19
N ASN A 571 -21.56 -19.77 32.37
CA ASN A 571 -20.86 -20.81 33.12
C ASN A 571 -21.32 -22.19 32.67
N ASN A 572 -20.47 -22.91 31.93
CA ASN A 572 -20.73 -24.28 31.49
C ASN A 572 -20.15 -25.34 32.45
N GLY A 573 -19.46 -24.91 33.53
CA GLY A 573 -18.91 -25.80 34.54
C GLY A 573 -19.92 -26.20 35.61
N SER A 574 -19.46 -27.01 36.55
CA SER A 574 -20.24 -27.48 37.72
C SER A 574 -20.14 -26.57 38.94
N ASP A 575 -19.15 -25.68 38.98
CA ASP A 575 -18.86 -24.82 40.14
C ASP A 575 -19.24 -23.36 39.86
N PRO A 576 -19.64 -22.58 40.88
CA PRO A 576 -19.87 -21.15 40.72
C PRO A 576 -18.59 -20.40 40.33
N LEU A 577 -18.71 -19.42 39.43
CA LEU A 577 -17.61 -18.58 38.97
C LEU A 577 -17.81 -17.13 39.43
N THR A 578 -16.71 -16.49 39.84
CA THR A 578 -16.63 -15.03 40.02
C THR A 578 -15.76 -14.48 38.89
N ILE A 579 -16.30 -13.54 38.11
CA ILE A 579 -15.74 -13.05 36.85
C ILE A 579 -15.46 -11.57 37.00
N HIS A 580 -14.29 -11.12 36.58
CA HIS A 580 -13.90 -9.72 36.57
C HIS A 580 -13.81 -9.21 35.13
N ILE A 581 -14.43 -8.06 34.86
CA ILE A 581 -14.34 -7.34 33.59
C ILE A 581 -13.62 -6.03 33.87
N LYS A 582 -12.38 -5.93 33.40
CA LYS A 582 -11.52 -4.76 33.57
C LYS A 582 -11.47 -3.98 32.26
N ASP A 583 -11.64 -2.66 32.34
CA ASP A 583 -11.24 -1.74 31.28
C ASP A 583 -9.75 -1.43 31.41
N ASN A 584 -9.02 -1.62 30.31
CA ASN A 584 -7.57 -1.46 30.28
C ASN A 584 -7.14 -0.05 29.88
N ALA A 585 -8.02 0.74 29.25
CA ALA A 585 -7.65 1.99 28.58
C ALA A 585 -8.51 3.19 29.01
N TYR A 586 -9.84 3.03 29.06
CA TYR A 586 -10.78 4.18 29.08
C TYR A 586 -11.36 4.50 30.46
N GLY A 587 -10.62 4.12 31.52
CA GLY A 587 -10.86 4.57 32.89
C GLY A 587 -12.10 4.02 33.60
N ARG A 588 -12.79 2.99 33.08
CA ARG A 588 -13.94 2.40 33.80
C ARG A 588 -13.52 1.56 35.00
N PRO A 589 -14.34 1.54 36.07
CA PRO A 589 -14.12 0.63 37.18
C PRO A 589 -14.31 -0.83 36.75
N THR A 590 -13.52 -1.72 37.33
CA THR A 590 -13.69 -3.17 37.14
C THR A 590 -15.07 -3.61 37.60
N TYR A 591 -15.82 -4.26 36.71
CA TYR A 591 -17.11 -4.89 37.03
C TYR A 591 -16.88 -6.33 37.49
N THR A 592 -17.63 -6.80 38.49
CA THR A 592 -17.54 -8.17 38.99
C THR A 592 -18.90 -8.86 38.88
N GLN A 593 -18.94 -10.00 38.20
CA GLN A 593 -20.14 -10.83 38.03
C GLN A 593 -19.97 -12.17 38.74
N LYS A 594 -20.99 -12.62 39.47
CA LYS A 594 -21.06 -13.99 39.99
C LYS A 594 -22.07 -14.79 39.18
N LEU A 595 -21.69 -15.99 38.73
CA LEU A 595 -22.55 -16.92 37.99
C LEU A 595 -22.56 -18.27 38.70
N ARG A 596 -23.75 -18.85 38.92
CA ARG A 596 -23.87 -20.25 39.35
C ARG A 596 -23.59 -21.17 38.16
N ALA A 597 -23.44 -22.46 38.42
CA ALA A 597 -23.32 -23.47 37.36
C ALA A 597 -24.54 -23.40 36.43
N GLY A 598 -24.31 -23.32 35.12
CA GLY A 598 -25.35 -23.21 34.10
C GLY A 598 -25.91 -21.81 33.87
N ASP A 599 -25.63 -20.83 34.74
CA ASP A 599 -26.13 -19.46 34.58
C ASP A 599 -25.49 -18.77 33.36
N ALA A 600 -26.28 -17.91 32.72
CA ALA A 600 -25.81 -16.98 31.70
C ALA A 600 -26.28 -15.56 32.02
N GLU A 601 -25.43 -14.58 31.78
CA GLU A 601 -25.71 -13.15 31.99
C GLU A 601 -25.20 -12.34 30.79
N THR A 602 -25.94 -11.31 30.40
CA THR A 602 -25.54 -10.38 29.33
C THR A 602 -25.37 -8.98 29.89
N ILE A 603 -24.18 -8.41 29.69
CA ILE A 603 -23.79 -7.11 30.24
C ILE A 603 -23.52 -6.15 29.09
N VAL A 604 -24.19 -4.99 29.10
CA VAL A 604 -23.96 -3.93 28.12
C VAL A 604 -22.82 -3.02 28.56
N GLN A 605 -21.83 -2.82 27.68
CA GLN A 605 -20.71 -1.91 27.90
C GLN A 605 -20.94 -0.55 27.20
N ARG A 606 -21.21 0.47 28.03
CA ARG A 606 -21.32 1.93 27.83
C ARG A 606 -20.35 2.73 26.95
N LEU A 607 -20.01 2.45 25.70
CA LEU A 607 -18.83 3.04 25.01
C LEU A 607 -18.90 4.51 24.54
N ALA A 608 -19.87 5.32 24.99
CA ALA A 608 -20.02 6.70 24.52
C ALA A 608 -18.78 7.59 24.79
N ASN A 609 -18.18 7.49 25.99
CA ASN A 609 -17.04 8.32 26.40
C ASN A 609 -15.75 7.99 25.66
N SER A 610 -15.62 6.75 25.17
CA SER A 610 -14.46 6.28 24.39
C SER A 610 -14.74 6.30 22.89
N HIS A 611 -15.79 7.01 22.44
CA HIS A 611 -16.17 7.10 21.02
C HIS A 611 -16.33 5.72 20.34
N SER A 612 -16.98 4.77 21.04
CA SER A 612 -17.19 3.38 20.59
C SER A 612 -15.93 2.50 20.56
N TRP A 613 -14.81 2.97 21.09
CA TRP A 613 -13.60 2.16 21.31
C TRP A 613 -13.69 1.38 22.63
N TYR A 614 -13.04 0.22 22.68
CA TYR A 614 -12.98 -0.65 23.85
C TYR A 614 -11.64 -1.36 23.95
N ASP A 615 -11.19 -1.59 25.20
CA ASP A 615 -10.10 -2.50 25.55
C ASP A 615 -10.44 -3.14 26.90
N LEU A 616 -10.86 -4.41 26.87
CA LEU A 616 -11.43 -5.13 28.00
C LEU A 616 -10.66 -6.43 28.26
N THR A 617 -10.40 -6.72 29.52
CA THR A 617 -9.96 -8.04 29.99
C THR A 617 -11.07 -8.70 30.81
N VAL A 618 -11.48 -9.90 30.43
CA VAL A 618 -12.35 -10.78 31.23
C VAL A 618 -11.49 -11.86 31.87
N SER A 619 -11.53 -12.00 33.19
CA SER A 619 -10.80 -13.02 33.95
C SER A 619 -11.70 -13.68 34.99
N VAL A 620 -11.28 -14.85 35.49
CA VAL A 620 -12.01 -15.62 36.51
C VAL A 620 -11.19 -15.65 37.80
N ASP A 621 -11.85 -15.38 38.93
CA ASP A 621 -11.24 -15.40 40.25
C ASP A 621 -10.60 -16.77 40.55
N ASN A 622 -9.45 -16.76 41.21
CA ASN A 622 -8.63 -17.95 41.48
C ASN A 622 -8.19 -18.76 40.24
N LYS A 623 -8.40 -18.25 39.01
CA LYS A 623 -7.91 -18.82 37.75
C LYS A 623 -7.14 -17.75 36.94
N PRO A 624 -6.04 -17.18 37.47
CA PRO A 624 -5.35 -16.03 36.85
C PRO A 624 -4.72 -16.34 35.48
N ASP A 625 -4.54 -17.62 35.15
CA ASP A 625 -4.03 -18.06 33.85
C ASP A 625 -5.09 -18.04 32.74
N VAL A 626 -6.38 -17.91 33.09
CA VAL A 626 -7.49 -17.87 32.14
C VAL A 626 -7.97 -16.44 31.91
N LEU A 627 -7.84 -15.96 30.67
CA LEU A 627 -8.32 -14.63 30.30
C LEU A 627 -8.81 -14.53 28.85
N TRP A 628 -9.75 -13.62 28.65
CA TRP A 628 -10.17 -13.12 27.34
C TRP A 628 -9.84 -11.63 27.26
N GLY A 629 -9.00 -11.25 26.30
CA GLY A 629 -8.71 -9.86 25.96
C GLY A 629 -9.49 -9.46 24.71
N TYR A 630 -10.12 -8.29 24.75
CA TYR A 630 -10.90 -7.72 23.65
C TYR A 630 -10.51 -6.27 23.45
N ALA A 631 -9.96 -5.92 22.28
CA ALA A 631 -9.81 -4.51 21.89
C ALA A 631 -10.35 -4.25 20.49
N GLY A 632 -10.73 -2.99 20.22
CA GLY A 632 -11.18 -2.52 18.91
C GLY A 632 -12.26 -1.46 19.01
N LYS A 633 -13.05 -1.34 17.95
CA LYS A 633 -14.13 -0.37 17.81
C LYS A 633 -15.45 -1.03 17.42
N VAL A 634 -16.56 -0.47 17.91
CA VAL A 634 -17.91 -0.81 17.40
C VAL A 634 -18.21 0.07 16.19
N GLU A 635 -18.24 -0.54 15.01
CA GLU A 635 -18.66 0.16 13.80
C GLU A 635 -20.18 0.29 13.75
N CYS A 636 -20.66 1.53 13.63
CA CYS A 636 -22.09 1.86 13.60
C CYS A 636 -22.50 2.66 12.35
N GLY A 637 -21.62 2.72 11.34
CA GLY A 637 -21.86 3.47 10.10
C GLY A 637 -21.88 4.99 10.29
N LYS A 638 -21.43 5.50 11.44
CA LYS A 638 -21.35 6.92 11.76
C LYS A 638 -19.90 7.38 11.80
N ILE A 639 -19.70 8.66 11.50
CA ILE A 639 -18.43 9.35 11.72
C ILE A 639 -18.07 9.23 13.21
N GLY A 640 -16.83 8.87 13.51
CA GLY A 640 -16.32 8.78 14.87
C GLY A 640 -14.95 9.44 14.99
N PHE A 641 -14.13 8.93 15.91
CA PHE A 641 -12.75 9.40 16.09
C PHE A 641 -11.76 8.24 16.03
N THR A 642 -10.49 8.55 15.79
CA THR A 642 -9.36 7.64 16.03
C THR A 642 -9.30 7.26 17.50
N ASP A 643 -8.60 6.16 17.83
CA ASP A 643 -8.52 5.63 19.19
C ASP A 643 -8.00 6.68 20.19
N PRO A 644 -8.81 7.07 21.20
CA PRO A 644 -8.39 7.99 22.26
C PRO A 644 -7.15 7.52 23.02
N GLN A 645 -6.99 6.22 23.23
CA GLN A 645 -5.84 5.65 23.95
C GLN A 645 -4.53 5.91 23.18
N MET A 646 -4.55 5.75 21.86
CA MET A 646 -3.40 6.09 21.02
C MET A 646 -3.09 7.59 21.05
N GLY A 647 -4.13 8.43 21.18
CA GLY A 647 -4.01 9.88 21.32
C GLY A 647 -3.62 10.38 22.72
N ASN A 648 -3.28 9.48 23.65
CA ASN A 648 -3.03 9.80 25.07
C ASN A 648 -4.22 10.53 25.74
N LEU A 649 -5.45 10.17 25.40
CA LEU A 649 -6.67 10.66 26.02
C LEU A 649 -7.35 9.54 26.83
N PRO A 650 -7.91 9.87 28.01
CA PRO A 650 -8.57 8.90 28.90
C PRO A 650 -9.94 8.42 28.39
#